data_AF-A0A2S8FT80-F1
#
_entry.id   AF-A0A2S8FT80-F1
#
_cell.length_a   1.000
_cell.length_b   1.000
_cell.length_c   1.000
_cell.angle_alpha   90.00
_cell.angle_beta   90.00
_cell.angle_gamma   90.00
#
_symmetry.space_group_name_H-M   'P 1'
#
loop_
_entity.id
_entity.type
_entity.pdbx_description
1 polymer ?
#
loop_
_entity_poly.entity_id
_entity_poly.type
_entity_poly.pdbx_seq_one_letter_code
_entity_poly.pdbx_strand_id
1 'polypeptide(L)'
;MQRLLKCARDSRYVLFSLVLLNMFVLSESSACLADELSPEMSRWGERYAKDILPIIQSRCIECHSGKDSDGEFDLSRFTSGDSAAKAGDVWDRVARRIRQNEMPPEGSPGLNDPQKGAFNGWLDSRPNQDLCNQLASDETQAWYRGHVMSRRLTRTEYRNAVKDLVGLELKSHELPPSDGAGGEGFDTVGDALFTSPIHLEAYLASADRIIETALPNTQDGAPSDVIAAREAILSEAFLTPIPKSDAERREAAKQCIQRFARRAWRRPVSEEEVERLLAIYDASLARSGTPLTALREPLKAVLVSPHFLFVVESEPDGGGVQRITEYQLATRLSLLIWSSIPDDRLLQLADEGKLFEESVLRQEVRRMLSDPKAEALGENFGLQWLGLREFGNGTRPDAEIFPEFSDALAADMREEAILTVANVFREDQPLTRLVDAQYIYANGRLAAYYGLAIEESADWQRVELPNRQRGGVMTMASVLTSASYPRRTSPVLRGRWILEEVLGSRVPPPPPNVPALEESHEEGKNLTLRERLEVHRQKAECASCHNRMDPLGFGLENFDGIGRWRESDNGQPIDSAGKLPSGDQFSGPEELKTVILKRSGEFQKHFVRKLIGFAYGRELSKFDNCVVDHCLKKLKENDLKAAVLIEEIALSYPFQHRYFKSDK
;
A
#
# COMPACT_ATOMS: atom_id res chain seq x y z
N MET A 1 -14.83 2.96 -54.36
CA MET A 1 -15.79 3.77 -55.13
C MET A 1 -16.74 2.82 -55.87
N GLN A 2 -17.97 2.69 -55.37
CA GLN A 2 -19.21 2.22 -56.01
C GLN A 2 -19.26 0.94 -56.90
N ARG A 3 -20.19 0.05 -56.48
CA ARG A 3 -21.20 -0.71 -57.26
C ARG A 3 -20.92 -2.14 -57.75
N LEU A 4 -21.76 -3.03 -57.21
CA LEU A 4 -22.62 -4.02 -57.89
C LEU A 4 -21.98 -5.30 -58.47
N LEU A 5 -22.16 -6.39 -57.72
CA LEU A 5 -22.35 -7.75 -58.24
C LEU A 5 -23.77 -7.89 -58.81
N LYS A 6 -23.88 -8.47 -60.01
CA LYS A 6 -25.14 -8.95 -60.61
C LYS A 6 -24.88 -10.19 -61.47
N CYS A 7 -25.92 -11.03 -61.55
CA CYS A 7 -26.14 -12.21 -62.38
C CYS A 7 -25.60 -13.54 -61.81
N ALA A 8 -26.40 -14.55 -61.49
CA ALA A 8 -27.52 -15.26 -62.18
C ALA A 8 -27.01 -16.69 -62.48
N ARG A 9 -27.54 -17.75 -61.84
CA ARG A 9 -28.80 -18.47 -62.12
C ARG A 9 -28.56 -19.65 -63.08
N ASP A 10 -28.61 -20.88 -62.55
CA ASP A 10 -29.14 -22.11 -63.18
C ASP A 10 -28.90 -23.29 -62.20
N SER A 11 -29.88 -23.79 -61.42
CA SER A 11 -31.07 -24.62 -61.71
C SER A 11 -30.82 -26.04 -62.21
N ARG A 12 -31.12 -27.02 -61.32
CA ARG A 12 -31.84 -28.32 -61.50
C ARG A 12 -31.21 -29.36 -60.54
N TYR A 13 -31.82 -29.78 -59.43
CA TYR A 13 -33.08 -30.52 -59.17
C TYR A 13 -32.76 -31.89 -58.55
N VAL A 14 -33.45 -32.18 -57.45
CA VAL A 14 -33.82 -33.51 -56.91
C VAL A 14 -32.69 -34.40 -56.38
N LEU A 15 -32.49 -34.41 -55.06
CA LEU A 15 -32.32 -35.63 -54.24
C LEU A 15 -32.04 -35.37 -52.75
N PHE A 16 -32.68 -34.41 -52.08
CA PHE A 16 -32.59 -34.32 -50.61
C PHE A 16 -33.93 -33.88 -50.02
N SER A 17 -34.87 -34.83 -49.95
CA SER A 17 -36.09 -34.73 -49.16
C SER A 17 -36.25 -36.06 -48.43
N LEU A 18 -35.42 -36.30 -47.42
CA LEU A 18 -35.59 -37.40 -46.46
C LEU A 18 -34.63 -37.31 -45.25
N VAL A 19 -34.40 -36.11 -44.70
CA VAL A 19 -34.01 -35.92 -43.26
C VAL A 19 -34.45 -34.50 -42.86
N LEU A 20 -35.76 -34.28 -42.80
CA LEU A 20 -36.38 -33.07 -42.24
C LEU A 20 -37.19 -33.49 -41.02
N LEU A 21 -36.53 -34.13 -40.04
CA LEU A 21 -37.12 -34.44 -38.72
C LEU A 21 -36.05 -34.87 -37.69
N ASN A 22 -34.95 -34.13 -37.51
CA ASN A 22 -34.08 -34.21 -36.31
C ASN A 22 -32.89 -33.22 -36.36
N MET A 23 -33.13 -31.93 -36.63
CA MET A 23 -32.08 -30.93 -36.47
C MET A 23 -32.63 -29.50 -36.28
N PHE A 24 -33.71 -29.38 -35.50
CA PHE A 24 -34.22 -28.11 -34.97
C PHE A 24 -34.12 -28.14 -33.44
N VAL A 25 -32.90 -28.37 -32.96
CA VAL A 25 -32.43 -28.03 -31.61
C VAL A 25 -31.00 -27.54 -31.85
N LEU A 26 -30.61 -26.42 -31.23
CA LEU A 26 -29.36 -25.67 -31.42
C LEU A 26 -29.41 -24.55 -32.47
N SER A 27 -30.42 -23.67 -32.37
CA SER A 27 -30.23 -22.26 -32.72
C SER A 27 -31.01 -21.39 -31.74
N GLU A 28 -30.60 -21.39 -30.48
CA GLU A 28 -30.97 -20.34 -29.54
C GLU A 28 -29.74 -19.53 -29.18
N SER A 29 -29.91 -18.21 -29.34
CA SER A 29 -29.22 -17.15 -28.61
C SER A 29 -27.70 -17.04 -28.73
N SER A 30 -27.27 -16.45 -29.85
CA SER A 30 -26.22 -15.42 -29.80
C SER A 30 -26.87 -14.06 -29.51
N ALA A 31 -27.55 -13.97 -28.37
CA ALA A 31 -28.06 -12.72 -27.81
C ALA A 31 -27.08 -12.27 -26.73
N CYS A 32 -26.74 -10.99 -26.74
CA CYS A 32 -25.90 -10.32 -25.76
C CYS A 32 -26.15 -10.85 -24.34
N LEU A 33 -25.14 -11.45 -23.71
CA LEU A 33 -25.13 -11.65 -22.27
C LEU A 33 -25.05 -10.26 -21.63
N ALA A 34 -26.21 -9.62 -21.48
CA ALA A 34 -26.37 -8.60 -20.46
C ALA A 34 -26.07 -9.27 -19.11
N ASP A 35 -25.34 -8.56 -18.28
CA ASP A 35 -24.91 -8.90 -16.93
C ASP A 35 -26.13 -9.34 -16.06
N GLU A 36 -26.53 -10.61 -16.17
CA GLU A 36 -27.67 -11.16 -15.43
C GLU A 36 -27.26 -11.39 -13.96
N LEU A 37 -27.99 -10.75 -13.05
CA LEU A 37 -27.78 -10.90 -11.62
C LEU A 37 -28.01 -12.35 -11.18
N SER A 38 -27.15 -12.85 -10.28
CA SER A 38 -27.37 -14.17 -9.68
C SER A 38 -28.75 -14.25 -8.99
N PRO A 39 -29.37 -15.43 -8.87
CA PRO A 39 -30.67 -15.58 -8.21
C PRO A 39 -30.68 -15.02 -6.77
N GLU A 40 -29.54 -15.07 -6.08
CA GLU A 40 -29.36 -14.48 -4.76
C GLU A 40 -29.29 -12.95 -4.81
N MET A 41 -28.58 -12.36 -5.78
CA MET A 41 -28.59 -10.91 -6.00
C MET A 41 -29.98 -10.39 -6.38
N SER A 42 -30.70 -11.11 -7.22
CA SER A 42 -32.06 -10.73 -7.62
C SER A 42 -32.98 -10.69 -6.41
N ARG A 43 -32.94 -11.71 -5.52
CA ARG A 43 -33.68 -11.69 -4.24
C ARG A 43 -33.27 -10.54 -3.32
N TRP A 44 -31.99 -10.21 -3.27
CA TRP A 44 -31.51 -9.05 -2.51
C TRP A 44 -32.05 -7.72 -3.08
N GLY A 45 -32.08 -7.58 -4.41
CA GLY A 45 -32.69 -6.45 -5.10
C GLY A 45 -34.22 -6.38 -4.91
N GLU A 46 -34.92 -7.50 -4.86
CA GLU A 46 -36.36 -7.53 -4.54
C GLU A 46 -36.63 -6.98 -3.13
N ARG A 47 -35.81 -7.37 -2.14
CA ARG A 47 -35.88 -6.80 -0.78
C ARG A 47 -35.58 -5.31 -0.77
N TYR A 48 -34.66 -4.83 -1.60
CA TYR A 48 -34.42 -3.39 -1.75
C TYR A 48 -35.70 -2.67 -2.19
N ALA A 49 -36.31 -3.13 -3.28
CA ALA A 49 -37.50 -2.50 -3.85
C ALA A 49 -38.68 -2.48 -2.86
N LYS A 50 -38.80 -3.53 -2.04
CA LYS A 50 -39.88 -3.69 -1.07
C LYS A 50 -39.65 -2.91 0.23
N ASP A 51 -38.48 -3.07 0.84
CA ASP A 51 -38.24 -2.67 2.23
C ASP A 51 -37.43 -1.37 2.33
N ILE A 52 -36.59 -1.06 1.33
CA ILE A 52 -35.57 0.00 1.42
C ILE A 52 -35.89 1.21 0.54
N LEU A 53 -36.38 0.99 -0.67
CA LEU A 53 -36.77 2.07 -1.58
C LEU A 53 -37.78 3.05 -0.95
N PRO A 54 -38.80 2.61 -0.19
CA PRO A 54 -39.70 3.54 0.51
C PRO A 54 -38.99 4.40 1.57
N ILE A 55 -37.97 3.85 2.24
CA ILE A 55 -37.18 4.60 3.23
C ILE A 55 -36.36 5.67 2.51
N ILE A 56 -35.70 5.32 1.40
CA ILE A 56 -34.92 6.26 0.59
C ILE A 56 -35.79 7.39 0.07
N GLN A 57 -36.97 7.06 -0.47
CA GLN A 57 -37.91 8.05 -1.00
C GLN A 57 -38.42 9.01 0.08
N SER A 58 -38.59 8.53 1.31
CA SER A 58 -39.12 9.35 2.41
C SER A 58 -38.07 10.09 3.23
N ARG A 59 -36.80 9.66 3.21
CA ARG A 59 -35.76 10.17 4.12
C ARG A 59 -34.49 10.65 3.45
N CYS A 60 -34.24 10.30 2.19
CA CYS A 60 -32.96 10.56 1.52
C CYS A 60 -33.11 11.39 0.24
N ILE A 61 -34.17 11.19 -0.55
CA ILE A 61 -34.34 11.83 -1.87
C ILE A 61 -34.46 13.35 -1.79
N GLU A 62 -34.98 13.91 -0.69
CA GLU A 62 -35.12 15.36 -0.51
C GLU A 62 -33.78 16.10 -0.67
N CYS A 63 -32.69 15.52 -0.14
CA CYS A 63 -31.34 16.08 -0.24
C CYS A 63 -30.49 15.42 -1.36
N HIS A 64 -30.74 14.14 -1.68
CA HIS A 64 -29.92 13.35 -2.59
C HIS A 64 -30.62 13.06 -3.93
N SER A 65 -31.21 14.07 -4.56
CA SER A 65 -31.77 13.93 -5.91
C SER A 65 -31.47 15.14 -6.81
N GLY A 66 -31.23 14.86 -8.10
CA GLY A 66 -31.04 15.91 -9.12
C GLY A 66 -29.63 16.50 -9.17
N LYS A 67 -29.49 17.60 -9.93
CA LYS A 67 -28.18 18.24 -10.21
C LYS A 67 -27.58 18.99 -9.02
N ASP A 68 -28.41 19.41 -8.07
CA ASP A 68 -28.02 20.14 -6.86
C ASP A 68 -28.01 19.23 -5.62
N SER A 69 -27.84 17.92 -5.81
CA SER A 69 -27.83 16.96 -4.71
C SER A 69 -26.67 17.21 -3.73
N ASP A 70 -26.95 17.11 -2.44
CA ASP A 70 -25.94 17.27 -1.39
C ASP A 70 -24.81 16.24 -1.56
N GLY A 71 -23.56 16.74 -1.51
CA GLY A 71 -22.37 15.91 -1.62
C GLY A 71 -22.17 15.24 -2.99
N GLU A 72 -22.74 15.81 -4.06
CA GLU A 72 -22.69 15.27 -5.44
C GLU A 72 -23.20 13.82 -5.54
N PHE A 73 -24.11 13.45 -4.64
CA PHE A 73 -24.60 12.09 -4.50
C PHE A 73 -26.08 11.99 -4.85
N ASP A 74 -26.35 11.47 -6.05
CA ASP A 74 -27.71 11.28 -6.56
C ASP A 74 -28.20 9.83 -6.35
N LEU A 75 -29.23 9.67 -5.50
CA LEU A 75 -29.92 8.41 -5.24
C LEU A 75 -31.08 8.16 -6.19
N SER A 76 -31.50 9.15 -6.99
CA SER A 76 -32.64 9.02 -7.91
C SER A 76 -32.39 8.01 -9.03
N ARG A 77 -31.13 7.62 -9.27
CA ARG A 77 -30.74 6.56 -10.22
C ARG A 77 -31.03 5.13 -9.72
N PHE A 78 -31.34 4.94 -8.44
CA PHE A 78 -31.59 3.62 -7.86
C PHE A 78 -33.07 3.32 -7.67
N THR A 79 -33.85 3.42 -8.75
CA THR A 79 -35.32 3.27 -8.72
C THR A 79 -35.80 1.83 -8.65
N SER A 80 -34.91 0.84 -8.77
CA SER A 80 -35.27 -0.58 -8.84
C SER A 80 -34.27 -1.47 -8.09
N GLY A 81 -34.72 -2.69 -7.75
CA GLY A 81 -33.86 -3.72 -7.18
C GLY A 81 -32.63 -4.05 -8.03
N ASP A 82 -32.80 -4.09 -9.37
CA ASP A 82 -31.72 -4.35 -10.31
C ASP A 82 -30.66 -3.24 -10.29
N SER A 83 -31.10 -1.98 -10.32
CA SER A 83 -30.19 -0.83 -10.21
C SER A 83 -29.43 -0.79 -8.88
N ALA A 84 -30.06 -1.23 -7.79
CA ALA A 84 -29.41 -1.30 -6.49
C ALA A 84 -28.42 -2.47 -6.40
N ALA A 85 -28.79 -3.65 -6.91
CA ALA A 85 -27.93 -4.85 -6.94
C ALA A 85 -26.66 -4.64 -7.76
N LYS A 86 -26.75 -3.91 -8.88
CA LYS A 86 -25.60 -3.58 -9.73
C LYS A 86 -24.65 -2.54 -9.11
N ALA A 87 -25.11 -1.78 -8.12
CA ALA A 87 -24.36 -0.70 -7.48
C ALA A 87 -24.13 -0.94 -5.99
N GLY A 88 -23.86 -2.19 -5.61
CA GLY A 88 -23.70 -2.53 -4.19
C GLY A 88 -22.56 -1.80 -3.47
N ASP A 89 -21.49 -1.39 -4.17
CA ASP A 89 -20.41 -0.58 -3.61
C ASP A 89 -20.88 0.81 -3.14
N VAL A 90 -21.86 1.39 -3.85
CA VAL A 90 -22.52 2.63 -3.45
C VAL A 90 -23.26 2.41 -2.14
N TRP A 91 -23.98 1.30 -2.04
CA TRP A 91 -24.73 0.94 -0.83
C TRP A 91 -23.84 0.63 0.36
N ASP A 92 -22.66 0.06 0.16
CA ASP A 92 -21.64 -0.12 1.22
C ASP A 92 -21.13 1.23 1.74
N ARG A 93 -21.01 2.25 0.88
CA ARG A 93 -20.67 3.62 1.31
C ARG A 93 -21.81 4.27 2.09
N VAL A 94 -23.05 4.18 1.58
CA VAL A 94 -24.25 4.70 2.25
C VAL A 94 -24.42 4.06 3.63
N ALA A 95 -24.27 2.74 3.72
CA ALA A 95 -24.30 1.97 4.95
C ALA A 95 -23.34 2.51 6.00
N ARG A 96 -22.09 2.75 5.59
CA ARG A 96 -21.02 3.24 6.47
C ARG A 96 -21.38 4.61 7.04
N ARG A 97 -21.86 5.52 6.20
CA ARG A 97 -22.31 6.86 6.62
C ARG A 97 -23.46 6.78 7.62
N ILE A 98 -24.45 5.92 7.38
CA ILE A 98 -25.60 5.74 8.30
C ILE A 98 -25.15 5.11 9.63
N ARG A 99 -24.32 4.06 9.60
CA ARG A 99 -23.81 3.38 10.81
C ARG A 99 -22.94 4.30 11.67
N GLN A 100 -22.22 5.21 11.03
CA GLN A 100 -21.40 6.23 11.67
C GLN A 100 -22.22 7.47 12.10
N ASN A 101 -23.54 7.46 11.89
CA ASN A 101 -24.46 8.58 12.11
C ASN A 101 -24.03 9.88 11.37
N GLU A 102 -23.36 9.76 10.21
CA GLU A 102 -23.09 10.90 9.32
C GLU A 102 -24.34 11.36 8.58
N MET A 103 -25.27 10.43 8.37
CA MET A 103 -26.51 10.65 7.63
C MET A 103 -27.67 10.00 8.40
N PRO A 104 -28.81 10.70 8.56
CA PRO A 104 -29.08 12.09 8.13
C PRO A 104 -28.38 13.15 9.01
N PRO A 105 -28.10 14.35 8.49
CA PRO A 105 -27.48 15.43 9.27
C PRO A 105 -28.40 15.94 10.39
N GLU A 106 -27.81 16.58 11.39
CA GLU A 106 -28.53 17.10 12.55
C GLU A 106 -29.59 18.12 12.13
N GLY A 107 -30.84 17.95 12.59
CA GLY A 107 -31.99 18.76 12.17
C GLY A 107 -32.80 18.19 11.00
N SER A 108 -32.30 17.16 10.31
CA SER A 108 -33.06 16.44 9.26
C SER A 108 -33.90 15.29 9.84
N PRO A 109 -34.95 14.81 9.12
CA PRO A 109 -35.76 13.68 9.57
C PRO A 109 -34.90 12.40 9.69
N GLY A 110 -34.56 12.03 10.92
CA GLY A 110 -33.76 10.85 11.22
C GLY A 110 -34.41 9.53 10.77
N LEU A 111 -33.60 8.51 10.52
CA LEU A 111 -34.07 7.13 10.46
C LEU A 111 -34.43 6.66 11.88
N ASN A 112 -35.65 6.17 12.07
CA ASN A 112 -36.02 5.53 13.34
C ASN A 112 -35.33 4.16 13.49
N ASP A 113 -35.31 3.59 14.70
CA ASP A 113 -34.62 2.32 14.96
C ASP A 113 -35.09 1.16 14.06
N PRO A 114 -36.41 1.00 13.79
CA PRO A 114 -36.88 0.01 12.80
C PRO A 114 -36.34 0.24 11.39
N GLN A 115 -36.28 1.50 10.93
CA GLN A 115 -35.75 1.85 9.61
C GLN A 115 -34.25 1.60 9.53
N LYS A 116 -33.48 1.98 10.57
CA LYS A 116 -32.05 1.66 10.66
C LYS A 116 -31.82 0.15 10.68
N GLY A 117 -32.62 -0.60 11.44
CA GLY A 117 -32.58 -2.06 11.51
C GLY A 117 -32.89 -2.71 10.16
N ALA A 118 -33.91 -2.25 9.46
CA ALA A 118 -34.26 -2.73 8.12
C ALA A 118 -33.14 -2.45 7.11
N PHE A 119 -32.59 -1.23 7.12
CA PHE A 119 -31.50 -0.83 6.22
C PHE A 119 -30.24 -1.66 6.46
N ASN A 120 -29.79 -1.75 7.71
CA ASN A 120 -28.62 -2.57 8.08
C ASN A 120 -28.85 -4.05 7.78
N GLY A 121 -30.02 -4.60 8.14
CA GLY A 121 -30.34 -6.00 7.90
C GLY A 121 -30.47 -6.37 6.42
N TRP A 122 -30.92 -5.44 5.57
CA TRP A 122 -30.87 -5.63 4.12
C TRP A 122 -29.43 -5.65 3.61
N LEU A 123 -28.60 -4.68 4.00
CA LEU A 123 -27.19 -4.63 3.61
C LEU A 123 -26.40 -5.85 4.09
N ASP A 124 -26.55 -6.24 5.35
CA ASP A 124 -25.84 -7.38 5.94
C ASP A 124 -26.28 -8.71 5.32
N SER A 125 -27.46 -8.74 4.70
CA SER A 125 -27.95 -9.89 3.95
C SER A 125 -27.48 -9.92 2.51
N ARG A 126 -26.68 -8.94 2.05
CA ARG A 126 -26.16 -8.92 0.68
C ARG A 126 -25.33 -10.17 0.44
N PRO A 127 -25.74 -11.03 -0.51
CA PRO A 127 -24.98 -12.23 -0.80
C PRO A 127 -23.57 -11.87 -1.29
N ASN A 128 -22.58 -12.63 -0.83
CA ASN A 128 -21.21 -12.40 -1.23
C ASN A 128 -21.09 -12.72 -2.73
N GLN A 129 -20.59 -11.78 -3.52
CA GLN A 129 -20.29 -12.06 -4.91
C GLN A 129 -18.93 -12.75 -4.94
N ASP A 130 -18.86 -14.00 -5.40
CA ASP A 130 -17.59 -14.71 -5.58
C ASP A 130 -16.85 -14.13 -6.79
N LEU A 131 -16.25 -12.97 -6.56
CA LEU A 131 -15.37 -12.27 -7.50
C LEU A 131 -13.90 -12.56 -7.21
N CYS A 132 -13.60 -13.48 -6.29
CA CYS A 132 -12.24 -13.75 -5.83
C CYS A 132 -11.30 -14.21 -6.96
N ASN A 133 -11.85 -14.82 -8.01
CA ASN A 133 -11.10 -15.25 -9.20
C ASN A 133 -11.26 -14.30 -10.40
N GLN A 134 -11.85 -13.11 -10.18
CA GLN A 134 -12.00 -12.10 -11.23
C GLN A 134 -10.95 -11.01 -11.02
N LEU A 135 -10.22 -10.73 -12.09
CA LEU A 135 -9.57 -9.44 -12.25
C LEU A 135 -10.54 -8.52 -12.98
N ALA A 136 -10.48 -7.22 -12.71
CA ALA A 136 -11.09 -6.33 -13.68
C ALA A 136 -10.31 -6.47 -15.00
N SER A 137 -11.05 -6.69 -16.07
CA SER A 137 -10.55 -6.82 -17.44
C SER A 137 -11.19 -5.75 -18.33
N ASP A 138 -10.65 -5.55 -19.53
CA ASP A 138 -11.14 -4.53 -20.49
C ASP A 138 -12.65 -4.65 -20.79
N GLU A 139 -13.24 -5.84 -20.66
CA GLU A 139 -14.67 -6.08 -20.86
C GLU A 139 -15.55 -5.55 -19.70
N THR A 140 -14.95 -5.27 -18.53
CA THR A 140 -15.63 -4.83 -17.30
C THR A 140 -15.44 -3.36 -16.90
N GLN A 141 -14.85 -2.49 -17.76
CA GLN A 141 -15.20 -1.07 -18.01
C GLN A 141 -14.02 -0.18 -18.44
N ALA A 142 -14.35 0.80 -19.29
CA ALA A 142 -13.56 1.89 -19.86
C ALA A 142 -12.81 2.83 -18.89
N TRP A 143 -12.74 2.50 -17.60
CA TRP A 143 -12.06 3.26 -16.55
C TRP A 143 -11.04 2.42 -15.76
N TYR A 144 -10.87 1.15 -16.13
CA TYR A 144 -9.87 0.29 -15.52
C TYR A 144 -8.46 0.64 -16.03
N ARG A 145 -7.63 1.19 -15.15
CA ARG A 145 -6.17 1.21 -15.28
C ARG A 145 -5.51 0.15 -14.41
N GLY A 146 -6.16 -1.00 -14.18
CA GLY A 146 -5.50 -2.08 -13.42
C GLY A 146 -4.48 -2.88 -14.21
N HIS A 147 -4.03 -2.36 -15.36
CA HIS A 147 -2.67 -2.61 -15.78
C HIS A 147 -1.74 -1.84 -14.84
N VAL A 148 -0.97 -2.54 -14.01
CA VAL A 148 0.28 -1.93 -13.54
C VAL A 148 1.15 -1.82 -14.79
N MET A 149 1.05 -0.73 -15.56
CA MET A 149 2.06 -0.40 -16.58
C MET A 149 3.42 -0.68 -15.94
N SER A 150 4.33 -1.39 -16.63
CA SER A 150 5.62 -1.79 -16.05
C SER A 150 6.16 -0.64 -15.21
N ARG A 151 6.14 -0.80 -13.89
CA ARG A 151 6.44 0.30 -12.99
C ARG A 151 7.93 0.32 -12.73
N ARG A 152 8.48 1.51 -12.56
CA ARG A 152 9.85 1.65 -12.05
C ARG A 152 9.92 1.02 -10.66
N LEU A 153 11.09 0.51 -10.27
CA LEU A 153 11.39 0.33 -8.86
C LEU A 153 11.23 1.69 -8.17
N THR A 154 10.62 1.76 -6.99
CA THR A 154 10.62 3.00 -6.20
C THR A 154 12.05 3.39 -5.84
N ARG A 155 12.27 4.63 -5.42
CA ARG A 155 13.57 5.15 -4.98
C ARG A 155 14.15 4.28 -3.87
N THR A 156 13.33 3.81 -2.92
CA THR A 156 13.78 2.88 -1.89
C THR A 156 14.05 1.49 -2.45
N GLU A 157 13.16 0.95 -3.30
CA GLU A 157 13.37 -0.37 -3.91
C GLU A 157 14.67 -0.41 -4.73
N TYR A 158 14.97 0.66 -5.47
CA TYR A 158 16.21 0.79 -6.23
C TYR A 158 17.44 0.82 -5.30
N ARG A 159 17.40 1.62 -4.21
CA ARG A 159 18.47 1.67 -3.21
C ARG A 159 18.76 0.29 -2.64
N ASN A 160 17.71 -0.40 -2.20
CA ASN A 160 17.82 -1.71 -1.57
C ASN A 160 18.26 -2.78 -2.58
N ALA A 161 17.73 -2.75 -3.81
CA ALA A 161 18.14 -3.64 -4.90
C ALA A 161 19.63 -3.50 -5.24
N VAL A 162 20.14 -2.26 -5.32
CA VAL A 162 21.58 -2.01 -5.55
C VAL A 162 22.42 -2.53 -4.37
N LYS A 163 21.99 -2.28 -3.13
CA LYS A 163 22.65 -2.79 -1.92
C LYS A 163 22.71 -4.32 -1.90
N ASP A 164 21.63 -5.00 -2.25
CA ASP A 164 21.59 -6.47 -2.29
C ASP A 164 22.37 -7.09 -3.46
N LEU A 165 22.48 -6.34 -4.56
CA LEU A 165 23.20 -6.79 -5.75
C LEU A 165 24.71 -6.60 -5.61
N VAL A 166 25.14 -5.48 -5.04
CA VAL A 166 26.54 -5.03 -5.01
C VAL A 166 27.15 -5.02 -3.60
N GLY A 167 26.34 -4.97 -2.54
CA GLY A 167 26.82 -4.87 -1.15
C GLY A 167 27.15 -3.44 -0.69
N LEU A 168 26.93 -2.43 -1.54
CA LEU A 168 27.19 -1.03 -1.24
C LEU A 168 25.90 -0.22 -1.17
N GLU A 169 25.83 0.71 -0.23
CA GLU A 169 24.66 1.55 -0.01
C GLU A 169 24.80 2.91 -0.71
N LEU A 170 23.78 3.27 -1.51
CA LEU A 170 23.70 4.58 -2.14
C LEU A 170 23.23 5.63 -1.14
N LYS A 171 23.90 6.78 -1.12
CA LYS A 171 23.51 7.94 -0.32
C LYS A 171 22.32 8.65 -0.95
N SER A 172 21.60 9.45 -0.15
CA SER A 172 20.40 10.16 -0.60
C SER A 172 20.64 11.04 -1.84
N HIS A 173 21.78 11.74 -1.95
CA HIS A 173 22.08 12.57 -3.12
C HIS A 173 22.51 11.77 -4.36
N GLU A 174 22.79 10.47 -4.21
CA GLU A 174 23.18 9.55 -5.29
C GLU A 174 21.96 8.80 -5.87
N LEU A 175 20.76 9.04 -5.32
CA LEU A 175 19.52 8.36 -5.70
C LEU A 175 18.65 9.24 -6.62
N PRO A 176 17.85 8.66 -7.53
CA PRO A 176 16.90 9.37 -8.39
C PRO A 176 15.85 10.15 -7.59
N PRO A 177 15.24 11.23 -8.11
CA PRO A 177 14.26 12.04 -7.38
C PRO A 177 13.17 11.24 -6.64
N SER A 178 12.60 11.83 -5.58
CA SER A 178 11.54 11.20 -4.78
C SER A 178 10.29 10.87 -5.60
N ASP A 179 9.64 9.77 -5.25
CA ASP A 179 8.44 9.29 -5.93
C ASP A 179 7.16 9.99 -5.45
N GLY A 180 6.21 10.14 -6.39
CA GLY A 180 4.83 10.47 -6.06
C GLY A 180 4.09 9.28 -5.44
N ALA A 181 3.06 9.55 -4.65
CA ALA A 181 2.16 8.53 -4.13
C ALA A 181 0.81 8.57 -4.87
N GLY A 182 0.15 7.41 -4.99
CA GLY A 182 -1.15 7.29 -5.65
C GLY A 182 -2.05 6.21 -5.02
N GLY A 183 -3.26 6.05 -5.56
CA GLY A 183 -4.22 5.01 -5.16
C GLY A 183 -4.54 5.03 -3.66
N GLU A 184 -4.19 3.96 -2.94
CA GLU A 184 -4.38 3.84 -1.49
C GLU A 184 -3.36 4.66 -0.65
N GLY A 185 -2.52 5.47 -1.29
CA GLY A 185 -1.58 6.40 -0.65
C GLY A 185 -0.12 5.95 -0.67
N PHE A 186 0.28 5.12 -1.64
CA PHE A 186 1.62 4.52 -1.70
C PHE A 186 2.35 4.89 -2.99
N ASP A 187 3.68 4.96 -2.91
CA ASP A 187 4.60 5.17 -4.04
C ASP A 187 4.78 3.94 -4.94
N THR A 188 4.32 2.76 -4.51
CA THR A 188 4.32 1.55 -5.34
C THR A 188 3.28 1.61 -6.47
N VAL A 189 2.44 2.65 -6.50
CA VAL A 189 1.40 2.81 -7.51
C VAL A 189 2.00 3.18 -8.87
N GLY A 190 1.89 2.27 -9.84
CA GLY A 190 2.50 2.41 -11.17
C GLY A 190 2.15 3.71 -11.89
N ASP A 191 0.90 4.17 -11.76
CA ASP A 191 0.40 5.42 -12.37
C ASP A 191 1.11 6.69 -11.85
N ALA A 192 1.74 6.64 -10.68
CA ALA A 192 2.46 7.75 -10.07
C ALA A 192 3.98 7.74 -10.38
N LEU A 193 4.50 6.63 -10.95
CA LEU A 193 5.93 6.39 -11.16
C LEU A 193 6.40 6.73 -12.58
N PHE A 194 6.17 7.98 -13.00
CA PHE A 194 6.64 8.46 -14.30
C PHE A 194 8.17 8.57 -14.35
N THR A 195 8.75 8.29 -15.52
CA THR A 195 10.19 8.46 -15.75
C THR A 195 10.44 9.79 -16.47
N SER A 196 11.29 10.64 -15.89
CA SER A 196 11.72 11.90 -16.51
C SER A 196 13.22 11.86 -16.85
N PRO A 197 13.74 12.80 -17.69
CA PRO A 197 15.16 12.82 -18.05
C PRO A 197 16.11 12.82 -16.84
N ILE A 198 15.76 13.57 -15.77
CA ILE A 198 16.56 13.61 -14.54
C ILE A 198 16.65 12.26 -13.83
N HIS A 199 15.65 11.38 -13.98
CA HIS A 199 15.76 10.01 -13.47
C HIS A 199 16.81 9.21 -14.24
N LEU A 200 16.82 9.30 -15.57
CA LEU A 200 17.77 8.58 -16.42
C LEU A 200 19.21 9.05 -16.15
N GLU A 201 19.42 10.35 -16.02
CA GLU A 201 20.71 10.92 -15.64
C GLU A 201 21.17 10.42 -14.26
N ALA A 202 20.27 10.41 -13.28
CA ALA A 202 20.56 9.87 -11.96
C ALA A 202 20.92 8.38 -12.02
N TYR A 203 20.18 7.56 -12.76
CA TYR A 203 20.50 6.12 -12.90
C TYR A 203 21.86 5.86 -13.51
N LEU A 204 22.21 6.59 -14.58
CA LEU A 204 23.53 6.50 -15.21
C LEU A 204 24.63 6.89 -14.21
N ALA A 205 24.45 8.01 -13.51
CA ALA A 205 25.40 8.48 -12.50
C ALA A 205 25.56 7.50 -11.33
N SER A 206 24.45 6.95 -10.81
CA SER A 206 24.48 5.94 -9.74
C SER A 206 25.18 4.66 -10.21
N ALA A 207 24.87 4.17 -11.42
CA ALA A 207 25.47 2.97 -11.98
C ALA A 207 26.98 3.14 -12.20
N ASP A 208 27.41 4.29 -12.71
CA ASP A 208 28.82 4.63 -12.87
C ASP A 208 29.53 4.61 -11.51
N ARG A 209 29.01 5.38 -10.56
CA ARG A 209 29.54 5.53 -9.21
C ARG A 209 29.67 4.18 -8.49
N ILE A 210 28.61 3.37 -8.49
CA ILE A 210 28.55 2.14 -7.70
C ILE A 210 29.48 1.08 -8.27
N ILE A 211 29.54 0.92 -9.60
CA ILE A 211 30.40 -0.08 -10.24
C ILE A 211 31.89 0.31 -10.14
N GLU A 212 32.21 1.61 -10.27
CA GLU A 212 33.59 2.06 -10.09
C GLU A 212 34.07 1.92 -8.65
N THR A 213 33.18 2.18 -7.68
CA THR A 213 33.49 1.99 -6.26
C THR A 213 33.64 0.51 -5.93
N ALA A 214 32.75 -0.35 -6.43
CA ALA A 214 32.78 -1.79 -6.13
C ALA A 214 33.92 -2.55 -6.85
N LEU A 215 34.36 -2.07 -8.02
CA LEU A 215 35.45 -2.69 -8.79
C LEU A 215 36.61 -1.71 -8.97
N PRO A 216 37.34 -1.30 -7.92
CA PRO A 216 38.45 -0.36 -8.05
C PRO A 216 39.63 -0.98 -8.84
N ASN A 217 40.47 -0.12 -9.41
CA ASN A 217 41.69 -0.55 -10.13
C ASN A 217 42.74 -1.17 -9.19
N THR A 218 42.82 -0.67 -7.95
CA THR A 218 43.75 -1.13 -6.92
C THR A 218 42.99 -1.52 -5.66
N GLN A 219 43.47 -2.53 -4.93
CA GLN A 219 42.88 -2.98 -3.67
C GLN A 219 43.55 -2.35 -2.44
N ASP A 220 44.71 -1.72 -2.62
CA ASP A 220 45.51 -1.16 -1.53
C ASP A 220 44.72 -0.10 -0.75
N GLY A 221 44.46 -0.36 0.53
CA GLY A 221 43.72 0.55 1.41
C GLY A 221 42.21 0.63 1.14
N ALA A 222 41.65 -0.28 0.32
CA ALA A 222 40.20 -0.32 0.08
C ALA A 222 39.43 -0.62 1.39
N PRO A 223 38.34 0.10 1.67
CA PRO A 223 37.43 -0.23 2.77
C PRO A 223 36.89 -1.67 2.69
N SER A 224 36.55 -2.26 3.84
CA SER A 224 36.11 -3.67 3.92
C SER A 224 34.82 -3.97 3.15
N ASP A 225 33.89 -3.00 3.12
CA ASP A 225 32.64 -3.06 2.35
C ASP A 225 32.92 -3.07 0.83
N VAL A 226 33.91 -2.30 0.37
CA VAL A 226 34.38 -2.31 -1.03
C VAL A 226 35.01 -3.65 -1.41
N ILE A 227 35.79 -4.26 -0.50
CA ILE A 227 36.36 -5.59 -0.72
C ILE A 227 35.24 -6.64 -0.83
N ALA A 228 34.29 -6.63 0.11
CA ALA A 228 33.15 -7.54 0.08
C ALA A 228 32.28 -7.35 -1.17
N ALA A 229 32.05 -6.11 -1.60
CA ALA A 229 31.31 -5.79 -2.80
C ALA A 229 31.96 -6.35 -4.07
N ARG A 230 33.29 -6.23 -4.14
CA ARG A 230 34.08 -6.79 -5.23
C ARG A 230 33.94 -8.32 -5.28
N GLU A 231 34.06 -9.00 -4.15
CA GLU A 231 33.92 -10.45 -4.04
C GLU A 231 32.50 -10.93 -4.40
N ALA A 232 31.47 -10.16 -4.01
CA ALA A 232 30.09 -10.45 -4.37
C ALA A 232 29.82 -10.34 -5.88
N ILE A 233 30.45 -9.36 -6.56
CA ILE A 233 30.32 -9.18 -8.02
C ILE A 233 31.12 -10.23 -8.78
N LEU A 234 32.40 -10.43 -8.43
CA LEU A 234 33.31 -11.28 -9.21
C LEU A 234 33.03 -12.77 -8.97
N SER A 235 33.11 -13.57 -10.03
CA SER A 235 33.02 -15.03 -9.88
C SER A 235 34.31 -15.63 -9.35
N GLU A 236 34.24 -16.83 -8.75
CA GLU A 236 35.46 -17.59 -8.41
C GLU A 236 36.39 -17.73 -9.63
N ALA A 237 35.84 -17.89 -10.83
CA ALA A 237 36.59 -17.92 -12.09
C ALA A 237 37.39 -16.62 -12.38
N PHE A 238 37.00 -15.48 -11.80
CA PHE A 238 37.74 -14.22 -11.86
C PHE A 238 38.76 -14.05 -10.73
N LEU A 239 38.57 -14.76 -9.62
CA LEU A 239 39.39 -14.65 -8.41
C LEU A 239 40.52 -15.69 -8.41
N THR A 240 40.29 -16.92 -8.86
CA THR A 240 41.27 -18.03 -8.80
C THR A 240 40.94 -19.19 -9.77
N PRO A 241 41.89 -19.70 -10.58
CA PRO A 241 43.17 -19.10 -11.00
C PRO A 241 42.96 -17.95 -11.99
N ILE A 242 43.90 -17.00 -12.05
CA ILE A 242 43.86 -15.86 -12.98
C ILE A 242 43.75 -16.40 -14.43
N PRO A 243 42.68 -16.06 -15.18
CA PRO A 243 42.51 -16.52 -16.56
C PRO A 243 43.69 -16.14 -17.46
N LYS A 244 44.35 -17.14 -18.06
CA LYS A 244 45.64 -16.97 -18.76
C LYS A 244 45.48 -16.68 -20.24
N SER A 245 44.46 -17.25 -20.88
CA SER A 245 44.12 -17.00 -22.29
C SER A 245 42.94 -16.03 -22.44
N ASP A 246 42.83 -15.39 -23.61
CA ASP A 246 41.70 -14.51 -23.90
C ASP A 246 40.35 -15.26 -23.90
N ALA A 247 40.35 -16.54 -24.29
CA ALA A 247 39.18 -17.40 -24.22
C ALA A 247 38.74 -17.68 -22.77
N GLU A 248 39.70 -18.02 -21.88
CA GLU A 248 39.41 -18.21 -20.45
C GLU A 248 38.93 -16.91 -19.79
N ARG A 249 39.50 -15.76 -20.17
CA ARG A 249 39.07 -14.44 -19.67
C ARG A 249 37.64 -14.12 -20.09
N ARG A 250 37.31 -14.37 -21.36
CA ARG A 250 35.97 -14.13 -21.88
C ARG A 250 34.93 -15.06 -21.25
N GLU A 251 35.29 -16.32 -20.99
CA GLU A 251 34.41 -17.27 -20.30
C GLU A 251 34.19 -16.91 -18.83
N ALA A 252 35.25 -16.49 -18.11
CA ALA A 252 35.09 -15.96 -16.76
C ALA A 252 34.17 -14.72 -16.75
N ALA A 253 34.27 -13.86 -17.77
CA ALA A 253 33.43 -12.67 -17.91
C ALA A 253 31.97 -13.05 -18.18
N LYS A 254 31.76 -14.05 -19.04
CA LYS A 254 30.43 -14.61 -19.32
C LYS A 254 29.74 -15.06 -18.04
N GLN A 255 30.41 -15.85 -17.20
CA GLN A 255 29.84 -16.33 -15.94
C GLN A 255 29.55 -15.19 -14.95
N CYS A 256 30.47 -14.23 -14.83
CA CYS A 256 30.29 -13.06 -13.96
C CYS A 256 29.09 -12.21 -14.41
N ILE A 257 29.03 -11.86 -15.69
CA ILE A 257 27.97 -11.06 -16.29
C ILE A 257 26.62 -11.78 -16.19
N GLN A 258 26.58 -13.07 -16.53
CA GLN A 258 25.35 -13.87 -16.48
C GLN A 258 24.78 -13.96 -15.07
N ARG A 259 25.62 -14.20 -14.05
CA ARG A 259 25.17 -14.24 -12.65
C ARG A 259 24.67 -12.87 -12.19
N PHE A 260 25.42 -11.81 -12.49
CA PHE A 260 25.05 -10.45 -12.11
C PHE A 260 23.73 -10.02 -12.78
N ALA A 261 23.60 -10.24 -14.09
CA ALA A 261 22.39 -9.95 -14.85
C ALA A 261 21.20 -10.79 -14.37
N ARG A 262 21.40 -12.07 -14.04
CA ARG A 262 20.33 -12.94 -13.52
C ARG A 262 19.75 -12.40 -12.21
N ARG A 263 20.60 -11.99 -11.26
CA ARG A 263 20.17 -11.41 -9.99
C ARG A 263 19.52 -10.04 -10.19
N ALA A 264 20.13 -9.17 -11.00
CA ALA A 264 19.63 -7.84 -11.30
C ALA A 264 18.26 -7.88 -12.00
N TRP A 265 18.12 -8.69 -13.05
CA TRP A 265 16.90 -8.79 -13.84
C TRP A 265 15.88 -9.77 -13.27
N ARG A 266 16.24 -10.46 -12.17
CA ARG A 266 15.37 -11.31 -11.34
C ARG A 266 14.77 -12.49 -12.13
N ARG A 267 15.47 -12.95 -13.17
CA ARG A 267 15.04 -14.03 -14.07
C ARG A 267 16.25 -14.67 -14.79
N PRO A 268 16.08 -15.83 -15.44
CA PRO A 268 17.07 -16.37 -16.35
C PRO A 268 17.38 -15.38 -17.47
N VAL A 269 18.66 -15.31 -17.82
CA VAL A 269 19.18 -14.45 -18.89
C VAL A 269 19.40 -15.33 -20.12
N SER A 270 18.88 -14.90 -21.27
CA SER A 270 19.03 -15.67 -22.51
C SER A 270 20.47 -15.63 -23.03
N GLU A 271 20.86 -16.62 -23.84
CA GLU A 271 22.20 -16.62 -24.45
C GLU A 271 22.44 -15.36 -25.29
N GLU A 272 21.42 -14.89 -26.02
CA GLU A 272 21.50 -13.65 -26.80
C GLU A 272 21.73 -12.41 -25.94
N GLU A 273 21.06 -12.32 -24.78
CA GLU A 273 21.28 -11.25 -23.81
C GLU A 273 22.69 -11.27 -23.25
N VAL A 274 23.21 -12.45 -22.92
CA VAL A 274 24.59 -12.61 -22.44
C VAL A 274 25.59 -12.24 -23.52
N GLU A 275 25.41 -12.68 -24.77
CA GLU A 275 26.31 -12.35 -25.87
C GLU A 275 26.30 -10.85 -26.21
N ARG A 276 25.16 -10.16 -26.09
CA ARG A 276 25.10 -8.69 -26.23
C ARG A 276 25.92 -7.97 -25.16
N LEU A 277 25.85 -8.42 -23.91
CA LEU A 277 26.66 -7.86 -22.82
C LEU A 277 28.16 -8.21 -23.00
N LEU A 278 28.48 -9.41 -23.51
CA LEU A 278 29.84 -9.78 -23.83
C LEU A 278 30.43 -8.96 -24.98
N ALA A 279 29.64 -8.53 -25.96
CA ALA A 279 30.11 -7.60 -26.97
C ALA A 279 30.54 -6.24 -26.37
N ILE A 280 29.84 -5.76 -25.32
CA ILE A 280 30.23 -4.55 -24.57
C ILE A 280 31.54 -4.80 -23.81
N TYR A 281 31.68 -5.97 -23.19
CA TYR A 281 32.93 -6.39 -22.54
C TYR A 281 34.11 -6.41 -23.52
N ASP A 282 33.95 -7.07 -24.67
CA ASP A 282 34.99 -7.22 -25.69
C ASP A 282 35.45 -5.85 -26.23
N ALA A 283 34.49 -4.94 -26.49
CA ALA A 283 34.79 -3.56 -26.90
C ALA A 283 35.48 -2.75 -25.79
N SER A 284 35.10 -2.95 -24.52
CA SER A 284 35.72 -2.30 -23.38
C SER A 284 37.16 -2.79 -23.16
N LEU A 285 37.38 -4.11 -23.30
CA LEU A 285 38.69 -4.74 -23.18
C LEU A 285 39.68 -4.24 -24.24
N ALA A 286 39.21 -4.06 -25.48
CA ALA A 286 40.02 -3.49 -26.55
C ALA A 286 40.51 -2.05 -26.26
N ARG A 287 39.79 -1.29 -25.41
CA ARG A 287 40.17 0.08 -25.01
C ARG A 287 41.00 0.13 -23.72
N SER A 288 40.62 -0.66 -22.71
CA SER A 288 41.23 -0.59 -21.37
C SER A 288 42.48 -1.45 -21.22
N GLY A 289 42.58 -2.55 -21.99
CA GLY A 289 43.65 -3.54 -21.87
C GLY A 289 43.58 -4.42 -20.60
N THR A 290 42.62 -4.19 -19.70
CA THR A 290 42.51 -4.87 -18.40
C THR A 290 41.14 -5.54 -18.25
N PRO A 291 41.08 -6.89 -18.12
CA PRO A 291 39.81 -7.63 -17.99
C PRO A 291 38.87 -7.12 -16.89
N LEU A 292 39.43 -6.79 -15.72
CA LEU A 292 38.67 -6.26 -14.60
C LEU A 292 38.03 -4.90 -14.91
N THR A 293 38.77 -3.99 -15.55
CA THR A 293 38.22 -2.68 -15.94
C THR A 293 37.19 -2.84 -17.06
N ALA A 294 37.41 -3.80 -17.96
CA ALA A 294 36.50 -4.11 -19.05
C ALA A 294 35.12 -4.60 -18.57
N LEU A 295 35.05 -5.28 -17.41
CA LEU A 295 33.79 -5.71 -16.79
C LEU A 295 32.89 -4.57 -16.34
N ARG A 296 33.41 -3.36 -16.11
CA ARG A 296 32.57 -2.27 -15.57
C ARG A 296 31.44 -1.89 -16.53
N GLU A 297 31.73 -1.79 -17.82
CA GLU A 297 30.78 -1.36 -18.84
C GLU A 297 29.55 -2.29 -18.99
N PRO A 298 29.70 -3.62 -19.14
CA PRO A 298 28.53 -4.50 -19.19
C PRO A 298 27.74 -4.52 -17.87
N LEU A 299 28.39 -4.37 -16.71
CA LEU A 299 27.70 -4.31 -15.41
C LEU A 299 26.89 -3.00 -15.27
N LYS A 300 27.46 -1.87 -15.69
CA LYS A 300 26.73 -0.59 -15.79
C LYS A 300 25.53 -0.73 -16.73
N ALA A 301 25.70 -1.38 -17.88
CA ALA A 301 24.61 -1.65 -18.83
C ALA A 301 23.48 -2.50 -18.21
N VAL A 302 23.82 -3.49 -17.36
CA VAL A 302 22.83 -4.26 -16.60
C VAL A 302 22.02 -3.37 -15.64
N LEU A 303 22.68 -2.45 -14.92
CA LEU A 303 22.03 -1.56 -13.95
C LEU A 303 21.18 -0.45 -14.58
N VAL A 304 21.41 -0.07 -15.83
CA VAL A 304 20.57 0.92 -16.53
C VAL A 304 19.56 0.30 -17.49
N SER A 305 19.52 -1.04 -17.54
CA SER A 305 18.55 -1.79 -18.33
C SER A 305 17.13 -1.63 -17.79
N PRO A 306 16.11 -1.54 -18.65
CA PRO A 306 14.71 -1.61 -18.21
C PRO A 306 14.40 -2.85 -17.38
N HIS A 307 15.08 -3.98 -17.62
CA HIS A 307 14.91 -5.20 -16.82
C HIS A 307 15.38 -5.07 -15.37
N PHE A 308 16.29 -4.13 -15.06
CA PHE A 308 16.67 -3.82 -13.68
C PHE A 308 15.78 -2.71 -13.11
N LEU A 309 15.65 -1.60 -13.85
CA LEU A 309 14.98 -0.37 -13.39
C LEU A 309 13.48 -0.53 -13.22
N PHE A 310 12.85 -1.48 -13.91
CA PHE A 310 11.41 -1.70 -13.89
C PHE A 310 11.04 -3.10 -13.42
N VAL A 311 9.86 -3.20 -12.81
CA VAL A 311 9.16 -4.46 -12.60
C VAL A 311 8.46 -4.82 -13.91
N VAL A 312 9.20 -5.51 -14.78
CA VAL A 312 8.72 -5.95 -16.09
C VAL A 312 8.10 -7.33 -15.96
N GLU A 313 6.79 -7.42 -16.16
CA GLU A 313 6.07 -8.69 -16.25
C GLU A 313 5.82 -8.99 -17.72
N SER A 314 6.52 -10.00 -18.25
CA SER A 314 6.41 -10.52 -19.61
C SER A 314 4.95 -10.71 -20.02
N GLU A 315 4.60 -10.15 -21.18
CA GLU A 315 3.25 -10.24 -21.73
C GLU A 315 3.15 -11.45 -22.68
N PRO A 316 2.22 -12.38 -22.44
CA PRO A 316 1.96 -13.53 -23.30
C PRO A 316 1.11 -13.13 -24.52
N ASP A 317 1.41 -13.72 -25.67
CA ASP A 317 0.81 -13.37 -26.98
C ASP A 317 -0.72 -13.41 -27.03
N GLY A 318 -1.36 -14.24 -26.19
CA GLY A 318 -2.81 -14.46 -26.20
C GLY A 318 -3.66 -13.36 -25.54
N GLY A 319 -3.04 -12.39 -24.85
CA GLY A 319 -3.77 -11.44 -24.00
C GLY A 319 -4.63 -12.12 -22.93
N GLY A 320 -5.56 -11.38 -22.33
CA GLY A 320 -6.48 -11.90 -21.31
C GLY A 320 -5.85 -12.03 -19.92
N VAL A 321 -6.60 -12.62 -18.99
CA VAL A 321 -6.10 -12.93 -17.64
C VAL A 321 -5.21 -14.15 -17.72
N GLN A 322 -3.94 -14.00 -17.32
CA GLN A 322 -2.97 -15.08 -17.27
C GLN A 322 -2.26 -15.12 -15.92
N ARG A 323 -1.80 -16.31 -15.55
CA ARG A 323 -0.96 -16.49 -14.37
C ARG A 323 0.42 -15.89 -14.65
N ILE A 324 0.99 -15.20 -13.67
CA ILE A 324 2.36 -14.69 -13.74
C ILE A 324 3.35 -15.87 -13.75
N THR A 325 4.60 -15.62 -14.12
CA THR A 325 5.65 -16.65 -14.05
C THR A 325 6.16 -16.82 -12.61
N GLU A 326 6.83 -17.93 -12.34
CA GLU A 326 7.52 -18.21 -11.08
C GLU A 326 8.47 -17.07 -10.65
N TYR A 327 9.25 -16.53 -11.60
CA TYR A 327 10.17 -15.41 -11.36
C TYR A 327 9.44 -14.08 -11.06
N GLN A 328 8.29 -13.86 -11.68
CA GLN A 328 7.45 -12.71 -11.40
C GLN A 328 6.83 -12.81 -10.00
N LEU A 329 6.39 -14.01 -9.58
CA LEU A 329 5.94 -14.25 -8.21
C LEU A 329 7.08 -14.01 -7.20
N ALA A 330 8.28 -14.55 -7.47
CA ALA A 330 9.46 -14.29 -6.65
C ALA A 330 9.73 -12.79 -6.48
N THR A 331 9.66 -12.04 -7.58
CA THR A 331 9.84 -10.58 -7.60
C THR A 331 8.76 -9.85 -6.81
N ARG A 332 7.48 -10.22 -6.96
CA ARG A 332 6.39 -9.61 -6.20
C ARG A 332 6.55 -9.84 -4.70
N LEU A 333 6.94 -11.06 -4.28
CA LEU A 333 7.21 -11.39 -2.88
C LEU A 333 8.38 -10.57 -2.31
N SER A 334 9.50 -10.49 -3.05
CA SER A 334 10.68 -9.76 -2.58
C SER A 334 10.44 -8.26 -2.48
N LEU A 335 9.68 -7.67 -3.41
CA LEU A 335 9.33 -6.26 -3.34
C LEU A 335 8.32 -5.96 -2.23
N LEU A 336 7.35 -6.86 -2.00
CA LEU A 336 6.40 -6.73 -0.90
C LEU A 336 7.10 -6.77 0.47
N ILE A 337 7.94 -7.78 0.70
CA ILE A 337 8.49 -8.06 2.04
C ILE A 337 9.81 -7.32 2.29
N TRP A 338 10.71 -7.29 1.31
CA TRP A 338 12.06 -6.72 1.45
C TRP A 338 12.25 -5.40 0.70
N SER A 339 11.28 -5.01 -0.13
CA SER A 339 11.42 -3.89 -1.07
C SER A 339 12.74 -3.96 -1.81
N SER A 340 13.09 -5.14 -2.29
CA SER A 340 14.38 -5.43 -2.94
C SER A 340 14.23 -6.63 -3.89
N ILE A 341 15.35 -7.05 -4.49
CA ILE A 341 15.41 -8.22 -5.37
C ILE A 341 15.25 -9.55 -4.60
N PRO A 342 14.76 -10.61 -5.26
CA PRO A 342 14.77 -11.96 -4.71
C PRO A 342 16.18 -12.43 -4.34
N ASP A 343 16.29 -13.26 -3.31
CA ASP A 343 17.53 -13.98 -3.04
C ASP A 343 17.69 -15.21 -3.95
N ASP A 344 18.88 -15.81 -3.95
CA ASP A 344 19.19 -16.94 -4.82
C ASP A 344 18.30 -18.16 -4.52
N ARG A 345 17.87 -18.33 -3.27
CA ARG A 345 16.93 -19.39 -2.87
C ARG A 345 15.56 -19.22 -3.54
N LEU A 346 15.00 -18.00 -3.52
CA LEU A 346 13.72 -17.73 -4.15
C LEU A 346 13.81 -17.87 -5.68
N LEU A 347 14.91 -17.44 -6.30
CA LEU A 347 15.17 -17.65 -7.73
C LEU A 347 15.36 -19.13 -8.09
N GLN A 348 15.98 -19.92 -7.20
CA GLN A 348 16.14 -21.36 -7.40
C GLN A 348 14.80 -22.09 -7.34
N LEU A 349 13.95 -21.77 -6.35
CA LEU A 349 12.59 -22.32 -6.29
C LEU A 349 11.77 -21.96 -7.53
N ALA A 350 12.00 -20.77 -8.09
CA ALA A 350 11.40 -20.38 -9.36
C ALA A 350 11.94 -21.19 -10.55
N ASP A 351 13.24 -21.50 -10.61
CA ASP A 351 13.80 -22.42 -11.62
C ASP A 351 13.19 -23.82 -11.52
N GLU A 352 12.92 -24.28 -10.29
CA GLU A 352 12.35 -25.59 -10.02
C GLU A 352 10.82 -25.66 -10.24
N GLY A 353 10.16 -24.52 -10.49
CA GLY A 353 8.71 -24.45 -10.70
C GLY A 353 7.88 -24.73 -9.43
N LYS A 354 8.39 -24.36 -8.25
CA LYS A 354 7.83 -24.73 -6.95
C LYS A 354 7.16 -23.59 -6.19
N LEU A 355 7.34 -22.31 -6.55
CA LEU A 355 6.80 -21.20 -5.74
C LEU A 355 5.28 -21.13 -5.79
N PHE A 356 4.64 -21.69 -6.81
CA PHE A 356 3.18 -21.78 -6.86
C PHE A 356 2.59 -22.88 -5.96
N GLU A 357 3.41 -23.73 -5.36
CA GLU A 357 2.96 -24.68 -4.34
C GLU A 357 2.66 -23.94 -3.04
N GLU A 358 1.42 -24.03 -2.53
CA GLU A 358 0.98 -23.26 -1.36
C GLU A 358 1.88 -23.48 -0.12
N SER A 359 2.31 -24.71 0.14
CA SER A 359 3.19 -25.01 1.28
C SER A 359 4.56 -24.36 1.14
N VAL A 360 5.13 -24.33 -0.07
CA VAL A 360 6.41 -23.68 -0.35
C VAL A 360 6.27 -22.16 -0.21
N LEU A 361 5.21 -21.59 -0.79
CA LEU A 361 4.95 -20.16 -0.74
C LEU A 361 4.81 -19.65 0.71
N ARG A 362 4.01 -20.33 1.54
CA ARG A 362 3.87 -19.96 2.96
C ARG A 362 5.19 -20.09 3.73
N GLN A 363 5.97 -21.13 3.45
CA GLN A 363 7.28 -21.32 4.08
C GLN A 363 8.25 -20.19 3.72
N GLU A 364 8.31 -19.80 2.44
CA GLU A 364 9.17 -18.70 2.00
C GLU A 364 8.71 -17.35 2.54
N VAL A 365 7.40 -17.07 2.59
CA VAL A 365 6.88 -15.86 3.25
C VAL A 365 7.36 -15.76 4.70
N ARG A 366 7.23 -16.83 5.50
CA ARG A 366 7.68 -16.83 6.90
C ARG A 366 9.19 -16.66 7.05
N ARG A 367 9.97 -17.33 6.18
CA ARG A 367 11.42 -17.18 6.16
C ARG A 367 11.80 -15.73 5.86
N MET A 368 11.19 -15.14 4.84
CA MET A 368 11.47 -13.77 4.42
C MET A 368 11.05 -12.76 5.49
N LEU A 369 9.93 -12.97 6.17
CA LEU A 369 9.50 -12.16 7.31
C LEU A 369 10.44 -12.27 8.52
N SER A 370 11.14 -13.40 8.70
CA SER A 370 12.12 -13.56 9.78
C SER A 370 13.47 -12.90 9.46
N ASP A 371 13.72 -12.59 8.20
CA ASP A 371 14.97 -11.98 7.72
C ASP A 371 15.03 -10.49 8.12
N PRO A 372 16.19 -9.95 8.53
CA PRO A 372 16.36 -8.53 8.83
C PRO A 372 15.88 -7.59 7.72
N LYS A 373 15.93 -8.00 6.45
CA LYS A 373 15.42 -7.23 5.31
C LYS A 373 13.92 -6.92 5.40
N ALA A 374 13.15 -7.70 6.17
CA ALA A 374 11.72 -7.43 6.37
C ALA A 374 11.43 -6.14 7.16
N GLU A 375 12.45 -5.51 7.73
CA GLU A 375 12.35 -4.14 8.25
C GLU A 375 11.88 -3.13 7.18
N ALA A 376 12.13 -3.43 5.91
CA ALA A 376 11.61 -2.66 4.78
C ALA A 376 10.08 -2.54 4.77
N LEU A 377 9.32 -3.45 5.37
CA LEU A 377 7.88 -3.29 5.57
C LEU A 377 7.56 -2.09 6.46
N GLY A 378 8.35 -1.88 7.53
CA GLY A 378 8.20 -0.71 8.39
C GLY A 378 8.59 0.58 7.67
N GLU A 379 9.70 0.54 6.93
CA GLU A 379 10.22 1.72 6.21
C GLU A 379 9.32 2.14 5.05
N ASN A 380 8.95 1.20 4.16
CA ASN A 380 8.24 1.52 2.93
C ASN A 380 6.74 1.51 3.09
N PHE A 381 6.17 0.49 3.73
CA PHE A 381 4.73 0.48 3.97
C PHE A 381 4.37 1.29 5.22
N GLY A 382 5.03 1.04 6.35
CA GLY A 382 4.70 1.63 7.65
C GLY A 382 4.76 3.15 7.66
N LEU A 383 5.86 3.76 7.20
CA LEU A 383 5.95 5.22 7.18
C LEU A 383 4.98 5.88 6.21
N GLN A 384 4.64 5.24 5.09
CA GLN A 384 3.64 5.77 4.16
C GLN A 384 2.23 5.68 4.74
N TRP A 385 1.88 4.53 5.33
CA TRP A 385 0.61 4.34 6.03
C TRP A 385 0.42 5.37 7.16
N LEU A 386 1.47 5.62 7.95
CA LEU A 386 1.39 6.55 9.07
C LEU A 386 1.50 8.03 8.65
N GLY A 387 1.79 8.33 7.37
CA GLY A 387 2.02 9.71 6.89
C GLY A 387 3.35 10.32 7.34
N LEU A 388 4.37 9.50 7.59
CA LEU A 388 5.65 9.87 8.20
C LEU A 388 6.83 9.87 7.23
N ARG A 389 6.60 9.74 5.91
CA ARG A 389 7.68 9.68 4.90
C ARG A 389 8.61 10.90 4.95
N GLU A 390 8.03 12.09 5.13
CA GLU A 390 8.76 13.36 5.19
C GLU A 390 9.08 13.80 6.63
N PHE A 391 8.84 12.94 7.63
CA PHE A 391 9.08 13.27 9.03
C PHE A 391 10.56 13.60 9.28
N GLY A 392 10.82 14.74 9.93
CA GLY A 392 12.17 15.29 10.15
C GLY A 392 12.70 16.16 9.01
N ASN A 393 12.19 15.99 7.78
CA ASN A 393 12.62 16.75 6.59
C ASN A 393 11.62 17.84 6.15
N GLY A 394 10.37 17.76 6.62
CA GLY A 394 9.30 18.72 6.33
C GLY A 394 9.18 19.85 7.37
N THR A 395 7.94 20.27 7.64
CA THR A 395 7.62 21.27 8.67
C THR A 395 8.10 20.80 10.04
N ARG A 396 8.84 21.66 10.75
CA ARG A 396 9.44 21.34 12.05
C ARG A 396 8.73 22.05 13.20
N PRO A 397 8.75 21.45 14.40
CA PRO A 397 8.45 22.17 15.65
C PRO A 397 9.30 23.43 15.78
N ASP A 398 8.70 24.48 16.35
CA ASP A 398 9.37 25.75 16.62
C ASP A 398 10.43 25.55 17.69
N ALA A 399 11.70 25.83 17.35
CA ALA A 399 12.84 25.58 18.22
C ALA A 399 12.87 26.47 19.48
N GLU A 400 12.14 27.60 19.49
CA GLU A 400 12.00 28.42 20.70
C GLU A 400 11.08 27.75 21.74
N ILE A 401 10.08 27.00 21.27
CA ILE A 401 9.09 26.31 22.12
C ILE A 401 9.54 24.89 22.45
N PHE A 402 10.19 24.21 21.48
CA PHE A 402 10.59 22.82 21.55
C PHE A 402 12.10 22.66 21.29
N PRO A 403 12.96 23.23 22.14
CA PRO A 403 14.42 23.21 21.93
C PRO A 403 15.01 21.80 21.96
N GLU A 404 14.33 20.81 22.54
CA GLU A 404 14.79 19.42 22.59
C GLU A 404 14.58 18.68 21.26
N PHE A 405 13.77 19.22 20.33
CA PHE A 405 13.50 18.60 19.03
C PHE A 405 14.69 18.76 18.08
N SER A 406 15.63 17.80 18.15
CA SER A 406 16.82 17.73 17.31
C SER A 406 16.65 16.79 16.10
N ASP A 407 17.55 16.88 15.12
CA ASP A 407 17.60 15.93 14.00
C ASP A 407 17.81 14.50 14.46
N ALA A 408 18.64 14.29 15.48
CA ALA A 408 18.91 12.97 16.05
C ALA A 408 17.66 12.38 16.72
N LEU A 409 16.89 13.21 17.44
CA LEU A 409 15.63 12.78 18.05
C LEU A 409 14.57 12.48 16.98
N ALA A 410 14.46 13.31 15.94
CA ALA A 410 13.54 13.08 14.83
C ALA A 410 13.88 11.76 14.10
N ALA A 411 15.17 11.45 13.92
CA ALA A 411 15.62 10.19 13.36
C ALA A 411 15.21 9.00 14.24
N ASP A 412 15.34 9.08 15.56
CA ASP A 412 14.89 8.01 16.46
C ASP A 412 13.37 7.83 16.44
N MET A 413 12.60 8.92 16.46
CA MET A 413 11.13 8.84 16.40
C MET A 413 10.64 8.22 15.07
N ARG A 414 11.38 8.42 13.98
CA ARG A 414 11.13 7.77 12.69
C ARG A 414 11.47 6.28 12.77
N GLU A 415 12.59 5.93 13.36
CA GLU A 415 13.05 4.55 13.52
C GLU A 415 12.13 3.73 14.44
N GLU A 416 11.60 4.32 15.52
CA GLU A 416 10.56 3.70 16.35
C GLU A 416 9.33 3.29 15.53
N ALA A 417 8.89 4.15 14.61
CA ALA A 417 7.75 3.86 13.74
C ALA A 417 8.05 2.70 12.79
N ILE A 418 9.26 2.67 12.20
CA ILE A 418 9.73 1.56 11.35
C ILE A 418 9.71 0.25 12.13
N LEU A 419 10.43 0.21 13.26
CA LEU A 419 10.59 -1.02 14.05
C LEU A 419 9.26 -1.51 14.61
N THR A 420 8.37 -0.61 15.01
CA THR A 420 7.05 -1.02 15.52
C THR A 420 6.21 -1.72 14.46
N VAL A 421 6.16 -1.17 13.24
CA VAL A 421 5.40 -1.81 12.15
C VAL A 421 6.09 -3.09 11.69
N ALA A 422 7.41 -3.03 11.44
CA ALA A 422 8.18 -4.18 10.99
C ALA A 422 8.07 -5.37 11.95
N ASN A 423 8.27 -5.15 13.26
CA ASN A 423 8.30 -6.24 14.22
C ASN A 423 6.93 -6.86 14.51
N VAL A 424 5.82 -6.17 14.21
CA VAL A 424 4.51 -6.83 14.22
C VAL A 424 4.46 -7.97 13.20
N PHE A 425 5.10 -7.82 12.04
CA PHE A 425 5.20 -8.89 11.05
C PHE A 425 6.34 -9.88 11.35
N ARG A 426 7.53 -9.38 11.68
CA ARG A 426 8.73 -10.23 11.91
C ARG A 426 8.56 -11.17 13.11
N GLU A 427 7.92 -10.70 14.19
CA GLU A 427 7.64 -11.51 15.37
C GLU A 427 6.27 -12.21 15.31
N ASP A 428 5.57 -12.12 14.18
CA ASP A 428 4.22 -12.64 13.96
C ASP A 428 3.27 -12.27 15.12
N GLN A 429 3.18 -10.98 15.44
CA GLN A 429 2.30 -10.47 16.48
C GLN A 429 0.87 -10.28 15.94
N PRO A 430 -0.15 -10.30 16.81
CA PRO A 430 -1.49 -9.87 16.41
C PRO A 430 -1.48 -8.42 15.88
N LEU A 431 -2.19 -8.14 14.78
CA LEU A 431 -2.26 -6.79 14.19
C LEU A 431 -2.75 -5.73 15.18
N THR A 432 -3.53 -6.11 16.19
CA THR A 432 -3.99 -5.21 17.26
C THR A 432 -2.86 -4.62 18.10
N ARG A 433 -1.64 -5.18 18.07
CA ARG A 433 -0.45 -4.57 18.68
C ARG A 433 -0.08 -3.22 18.07
N LEU A 434 -0.47 -2.96 16.83
CA LEU A 434 -0.34 -1.63 16.23
C LEU A 434 -1.25 -0.60 16.91
N VAL A 435 -2.36 -1.01 17.52
CA VAL A 435 -3.26 -0.12 18.28
C VAL A 435 -2.83 -0.03 19.74
N ASP A 436 -2.51 -1.17 20.34
CA ASP A 436 -2.19 -1.28 21.76
C ASP A 436 -1.14 -2.36 22.02
N ALA A 437 0.09 -1.91 22.21
CA ALA A 437 1.21 -2.71 22.69
C ALA A 437 1.60 -2.20 24.08
N GLN A 438 1.95 -3.12 24.98
CA GLN A 438 2.52 -2.77 26.30
C GLN A 438 4.05 -2.69 26.23
N TYR A 439 4.59 -2.41 25.05
CA TYR A 439 6.01 -2.26 24.78
C TYR A 439 6.20 -1.26 23.63
N ILE A 440 7.42 -0.76 23.50
CA ILE A 440 7.89 0.00 22.34
C ILE A 440 9.26 -0.54 21.89
N TYR A 441 9.75 -0.08 20.74
CA TYR A 441 11.15 -0.21 20.38
C TYR A 441 11.82 1.14 20.60
N ALA A 442 12.93 1.17 21.35
CA ALA A 442 13.65 2.40 21.63
C ALA A 442 15.14 2.12 21.81
N ASN A 443 15.97 3.09 21.43
CA ASN A 443 17.35 3.22 21.89
C ASN A 443 17.41 4.08 23.17
N GLY A 444 18.60 4.21 23.76
CA GLY A 444 18.81 4.96 25.00
C GLY A 444 18.32 6.40 24.96
N ARG A 445 18.54 7.12 23.84
CA ARG A 445 18.12 8.52 23.68
C ARG A 445 16.60 8.67 23.65
N LEU A 446 15.90 7.86 22.86
CA LEU A 446 14.44 7.92 22.77
C LEU A 446 13.77 7.47 24.08
N ALA A 447 14.32 6.44 24.72
CA ALA A 447 13.79 5.98 26.00
C ALA A 447 13.97 7.02 27.12
N ALA A 448 15.12 7.69 27.18
CA ALA A 448 15.33 8.82 28.09
C ALA A 448 14.33 9.96 27.82
N TYR A 449 14.08 10.27 26.54
CA TYR A 449 13.07 11.23 26.11
C TYR A 449 11.65 10.84 26.56
N TYR A 450 11.34 9.55 26.61
CA TYR A 450 10.08 9.02 27.13
C TYR A 450 10.04 8.81 28.65
N GLY A 451 11.13 9.09 29.36
CA GLY A 451 11.22 8.87 30.82
C GLY A 451 11.34 7.40 31.22
N LEU A 452 11.83 6.53 30.33
CA LEU A 452 12.04 5.11 30.57
C LEU A 452 13.47 4.86 31.07
N ALA A 453 13.60 3.98 32.07
CA ALA A 453 14.88 3.67 32.70
C ALA A 453 15.66 2.58 31.93
N ILE A 454 16.29 2.97 30.82
CA ILE A 454 17.30 2.16 30.13
C ILE A 454 18.62 2.94 30.03
N GLU A 455 19.73 2.25 29.79
CA GLU A 455 21.04 2.89 29.63
C GLU A 455 21.06 3.83 28.42
N GLU A 456 21.66 5.02 28.56
CA GLU A 456 21.69 6.03 27.48
C GLU A 456 22.47 5.54 26.24
N SER A 457 23.45 4.66 26.43
CA SER A 457 24.21 4.00 25.36
C SER A 457 23.51 2.76 24.79
N ALA A 458 22.32 2.42 25.25
CA ALA A 458 21.60 1.25 24.78
C ALA A 458 21.25 1.37 23.30
N ASP A 459 21.54 0.30 22.56
CA ASP A 459 21.07 0.14 21.18
C ASP A 459 19.56 -0.17 21.15
N TRP A 460 18.98 -0.17 19.95
CA TRP A 460 17.58 -0.45 19.71
C TRP A 460 17.17 -1.79 20.30
N GLN A 461 16.16 -1.76 21.17
CA GLN A 461 15.59 -2.94 21.78
C GLN A 461 14.12 -2.75 22.08
N ARG A 462 13.43 -3.88 22.31
CA ARG A 462 12.08 -3.87 22.85
C ARG A 462 12.13 -3.48 24.33
N VAL A 463 11.36 -2.45 24.70
CA VAL A 463 11.24 -1.95 26.07
C VAL A 463 9.81 -2.14 26.55
N GLU A 464 9.60 -2.94 27.60
CA GLU A 464 8.30 -3.11 28.23
C GLU A 464 7.87 -1.85 28.97
N LEU A 465 6.60 -1.49 28.85
CA LEU A 465 6.04 -0.27 29.43
C LEU A 465 5.38 -0.54 30.79
N PRO A 466 5.52 0.38 31.76
CA PRO A 466 4.90 0.22 33.09
C PRO A 466 3.37 0.40 33.04
N ASN A 467 2.85 1.03 32.00
CA ASN A 467 1.43 1.33 31.80
C ASN A 467 1.09 1.31 30.30
N ARG A 468 -0.16 1.63 29.93
CA ARG A 468 -0.63 1.63 28.53
C ARG A 468 -0.71 3.03 27.93
N GLN A 469 -0.11 4.05 28.56
CA GLN A 469 -0.12 5.42 28.04
C GLN A 469 0.59 5.50 26.70
N ARG A 470 1.76 4.86 26.59
CA ARG A 470 2.51 4.67 25.34
C ARG A 470 2.29 3.27 24.75
N GLY A 471 2.82 3.04 23.55
CA GLY A 471 2.73 1.78 22.82
C GLY A 471 1.59 1.73 21.81
N GLY A 472 1.83 1.14 20.65
CA GLY A 472 0.97 1.30 19.47
C GLY A 472 1.16 2.66 18.78
N VAL A 473 0.70 2.75 17.53
CA VAL A 473 1.03 3.84 16.59
C VAL A 473 0.43 5.18 16.99
N MET A 474 -0.74 5.20 17.64
CA MET A 474 -1.44 6.45 18.00
C MET A 474 -0.69 7.30 19.05
N THR A 475 0.25 6.70 19.76
CA THR A 475 0.97 7.35 20.88
C THR A 475 2.47 7.52 20.62
N MET A 476 2.91 7.24 19.39
CA MET A 476 4.28 7.52 18.95
C MET A 476 4.49 9.03 18.84
N ALA A 477 5.66 9.50 19.26
CA ALA A 477 5.96 10.93 19.15
C ALA A 477 6.00 11.43 17.71
N SER A 478 6.45 10.62 16.74
CA SER A 478 6.44 10.98 15.32
C SER A 478 5.02 11.23 14.78
N VAL A 479 4.06 10.38 15.13
CA VAL A 479 2.64 10.56 14.78
C VAL A 479 2.05 11.79 15.47
N LEU A 480 2.26 11.92 16.79
CA LEU A 480 1.72 13.03 17.57
C LEU A 480 2.27 14.38 17.09
N THR A 481 3.54 14.42 16.69
CA THR A 481 4.20 15.61 16.15
C THR A 481 3.67 15.95 14.75
N SER A 482 3.57 14.98 13.85
CA SER A 482 3.01 15.17 12.50
C SER A 482 1.54 15.61 12.53
N ALA A 483 0.79 15.20 13.55
CA ALA A 483 -0.59 15.60 13.79
C ALA A 483 -0.70 16.84 14.70
N SER A 484 0.32 17.70 14.75
CA SER A 484 0.35 18.95 15.53
C SER A 484 0.84 20.13 14.68
N TYR A 485 0.69 21.34 15.20
CA TYR A 485 1.27 22.54 14.59
C TYR A 485 2.67 22.80 15.17
N PRO A 486 3.54 23.55 14.47
CA PRO A 486 4.90 23.83 14.94
C PRO A 486 5.01 24.36 16.37
N ARG A 487 4.00 25.11 16.82
CA ARG A 487 4.00 25.79 18.13
C ARG A 487 3.01 25.20 19.15
N ARG A 488 2.20 24.19 18.80
CA ARG A 488 1.12 23.68 19.67
C ARG A 488 0.56 22.33 19.23
N THR A 489 -0.12 21.64 20.15
CA THR A 489 -0.93 20.45 19.85
C THR A 489 -2.15 20.78 18.96
N SER A 490 -2.76 19.76 18.37
CA SER A 490 -4.00 19.89 17.61
C SER A 490 -4.90 18.66 17.79
N PRO A 491 -5.90 18.70 18.70
CA PRO A 491 -6.90 17.63 18.84
C PRO A 491 -7.62 17.32 17.53
N VAL A 492 -7.87 18.35 16.72
CA VAL A 492 -8.49 18.25 15.39
C VAL A 492 -7.64 17.36 14.49
N LEU A 493 -6.35 17.67 14.31
CA LEU A 493 -5.47 16.89 13.41
C LEU A 493 -5.20 15.48 13.96
N ARG A 494 -5.03 15.32 15.28
CA ARG A 494 -4.86 14.01 15.92
C ARG A 494 -6.08 13.12 15.76
N GLY A 495 -7.27 13.67 16.02
CA GLY A 495 -8.53 12.99 15.81
C GLY A 495 -8.75 12.61 14.35
N ARG A 496 -8.41 13.52 13.42
CA ARG A 496 -8.51 13.28 11.98
C ARG A 496 -7.62 12.10 11.59
N TRP A 497 -6.38 12.10 12.04
CA TRP A 497 -5.41 11.06 11.76
C TRP A 497 -5.90 9.68 12.26
N ILE A 498 -6.48 9.61 13.47
CA ILE A 498 -7.07 8.36 13.97
C ILE A 498 -8.23 7.91 13.07
N LEU A 499 -9.12 8.81 12.67
CA LEU A 499 -10.25 8.47 11.81
C LEU A 499 -9.80 7.99 10.43
N GLU A 500 -8.86 8.70 9.79
CA GLU A 500 -8.43 8.43 8.42
C GLU A 500 -7.46 7.26 8.34
N GLU A 501 -6.38 7.27 9.13
CA GLU A 501 -5.29 6.29 9.01
C GLU A 501 -5.48 5.03 9.85
N VAL A 502 -6.17 5.12 11.00
CA VAL A 502 -6.44 3.95 11.84
C VAL A 502 -7.78 3.31 11.50
N LEU A 503 -8.83 4.11 11.33
CA LEU A 503 -10.21 3.59 11.18
C LEU A 503 -10.74 3.63 9.74
N GLY A 504 -10.02 4.23 8.79
CA GLY A 504 -10.43 4.29 7.38
C GLY A 504 -11.70 5.09 7.10
N SER A 505 -12.04 6.02 7.98
CA SER A 505 -13.17 6.95 7.85
C SER A 505 -12.68 8.29 7.30
N ARG A 506 -13.20 8.71 6.13
CA ARG A 506 -12.79 9.98 5.51
C ARG A 506 -13.40 11.18 6.22
N VAL A 507 -12.60 12.20 6.48
CA VAL A 507 -13.09 13.49 6.97
C VAL A 507 -13.21 14.42 5.75
N PRO A 508 -14.40 15.00 5.47
CA PRO A 508 -14.55 15.93 4.35
C PRO A 508 -13.71 17.19 4.57
N PRO A 509 -13.31 17.89 3.49
CA PRO A 509 -12.64 19.18 3.63
C PRO A 509 -13.53 20.19 4.37
N PRO A 510 -12.93 21.17 5.09
CA PRO A 510 -13.69 22.18 5.79
C PRO A 510 -14.53 23.02 4.81
N PRO A 511 -15.70 23.54 5.24
CA PRO A 511 -16.51 24.42 4.41
C PRO A 511 -15.74 25.66 3.94
N PRO A 512 -15.98 26.16 2.71
CA PRO A 512 -15.40 27.41 2.25
C PRO A 512 -15.77 28.58 3.19
N ASN A 513 -14.83 29.47 3.48
CA ASN A 513 -15.01 30.71 4.27
C ASN A 513 -15.13 30.57 5.80
N VAL A 514 -14.80 29.41 6.39
CA VAL A 514 -14.61 29.33 7.85
C VAL A 514 -13.17 29.75 8.18
N PRO A 515 -12.94 30.87 8.89
CA PRO A 515 -11.61 31.29 9.29
C PRO A 515 -10.97 30.24 10.19
N ALA A 516 -9.65 30.07 10.08
CA ALA A 516 -8.93 29.12 10.91
C ALA A 516 -9.09 29.49 12.40
N LEU A 517 -9.01 28.50 13.30
CA LEU A 517 -9.07 28.74 14.75
C LEU A 517 -8.00 29.74 15.24
N GLU A 518 -6.94 30.00 14.46
CA GLU A 518 -5.95 31.05 14.70
C GLU A 518 -6.47 32.48 14.43
N GLU A 519 -7.41 32.65 13.49
CA GLU A 519 -7.89 33.94 12.99
C GLU A 519 -9.15 34.44 13.73
N SER A 520 -9.75 33.63 14.60
CA SER A 520 -10.80 34.09 15.52
C SER A 520 -10.17 34.86 16.69
N HIS A 521 -9.97 36.15 16.47
CA HIS A 521 -9.36 37.11 17.39
C HIS A 521 -10.16 37.35 18.69
N GLU A 522 -9.40 37.66 19.76
CA GLU A 522 -9.77 38.33 21.03
C GLU A 522 -10.45 37.50 22.14
N GLU A 523 -11.39 36.61 21.87
CA GLU A 523 -12.07 35.83 22.91
C GLU A 523 -11.32 34.52 23.23
N GLY A 524 -10.58 34.49 24.35
CA GLY A 524 -10.05 33.24 24.91
C GLY A 524 -8.54 33.07 25.01
N LYS A 525 -7.77 34.17 25.13
CA LYS A 525 -6.32 34.09 25.42
C LYS A 525 -5.97 33.26 26.66
N ASN A 526 -6.91 33.13 27.61
CA ASN A 526 -6.75 32.33 28.83
C ASN A 526 -7.51 31.00 28.82
N LEU A 527 -8.21 30.67 27.72
CA LEU A 527 -8.92 29.40 27.58
C LEU A 527 -7.94 28.29 27.17
N THR A 528 -8.17 27.10 27.69
CA THR A 528 -7.52 25.88 27.22
C THR A 528 -7.84 25.64 25.73
N LEU A 529 -7.03 24.83 25.05
CA LEU A 529 -7.32 24.45 23.66
C LEU A 529 -8.68 23.75 23.52
N ARG A 530 -9.07 22.97 24.53
CA ARG A 530 -10.37 22.29 24.59
C ARG A 530 -11.53 23.27 24.60
N GLU A 531 -11.53 24.22 25.54
CA GLU A 531 -12.61 25.21 25.67
C GLU A 531 -12.78 26.03 24.38
N ARG A 532 -11.67 26.39 23.71
CA ARG A 532 -11.72 27.06 22.40
C ARG A 532 -12.39 26.20 21.32
N LEU A 533 -12.10 24.90 21.28
CA LEU A 533 -12.74 23.98 20.35
C LEU A 533 -14.21 23.74 20.69
N GLU A 534 -14.57 23.68 21.97
CA GLU A 534 -15.97 23.56 22.39
C GLU A 534 -16.80 24.78 21.96
N VAL A 535 -16.25 26.00 22.06
CA VAL A 535 -16.87 27.21 21.49
C VAL A 535 -17.01 27.08 19.97
N HIS A 536 -15.95 26.65 19.27
CA HIS A 536 -15.97 26.48 17.81
C HIS A 536 -17.03 25.46 17.34
N ARG A 537 -17.26 24.40 18.13
CA ARG A 537 -18.23 23.33 17.86
C ARG A 537 -19.69 23.73 18.06
N GLN A 538 -20.00 24.89 18.63
CA GLN A 538 -21.39 25.32 18.80
C GLN A 538 -22.11 25.60 17.47
N LYS A 539 -21.36 25.77 16.37
CA LYS A 539 -21.92 25.90 15.01
C LYS A 539 -22.27 24.52 14.46
N ALA A 540 -23.53 24.32 14.05
CA ALA A 540 -24.03 23.04 13.56
C ALA A 540 -23.20 22.45 12.39
N GLU A 541 -22.75 23.31 11.48
CA GLU A 541 -21.89 22.95 10.34
C GLU A 541 -20.57 22.32 10.80
N CYS A 542 -19.93 22.89 11.83
CA CYS A 542 -18.68 22.38 12.40
C CYS A 542 -18.90 21.13 13.26
N ALA A 543 -20.01 21.07 14.01
CA ALA A 543 -20.33 19.97 14.92
C ALA A 543 -20.39 18.60 14.20
N SER A 544 -20.90 18.57 12.97
CA SER A 544 -21.06 17.37 12.13
C SER A 544 -19.80 16.49 12.06
N CYS A 545 -18.62 17.11 11.92
CA CYS A 545 -17.33 16.43 11.84
C CYS A 545 -16.58 16.44 13.17
N HIS A 546 -16.56 17.59 13.86
CA HIS A 546 -15.80 17.76 15.09
C HIS A 546 -16.32 16.92 16.26
N ASN A 547 -17.61 16.55 16.29
CA ASN A 547 -18.15 15.64 17.31
C ASN A 547 -17.57 14.23 17.24
N ARG A 548 -16.97 13.84 16.10
CA ARG A 548 -16.33 12.52 15.91
C ARG A 548 -14.82 12.60 16.12
N MET A 549 -14.24 13.70 15.68
CA MET A 549 -12.80 13.88 15.56
C MET A 549 -12.19 14.42 16.85
N ASP A 550 -12.71 15.53 17.36
CA ASP A 550 -12.12 16.23 18.50
C ASP A 550 -12.07 15.37 19.77
N PRO A 551 -13.10 14.58 20.12
CA PRO A 551 -13.00 13.68 21.28
C PRO A 551 -11.80 12.74 21.19
N LEU A 552 -11.54 12.14 20.02
CA LEU A 552 -10.39 11.25 19.81
C LEU A 552 -9.07 11.99 20.02
N GLY A 553 -8.99 13.23 19.54
CA GLY A 553 -7.85 14.11 19.78
C GLY A 553 -7.65 14.48 21.24
N PHE A 554 -8.72 14.77 21.98
CA PHE A 554 -8.67 15.09 23.41
C PHE A 554 -8.07 13.95 24.22
N GLY A 555 -8.36 12.69 23.86
CA GLY A 555 -7.74 11.51 24.49
C GLY A 555 -6.21 11.47 24.39
N LEU A 556 -5.60 12.27 23.51
CA LEU A 556 -4.16 12.37 23.33
C LEU A 556 -3.57 13.69 23.85
N GLU A 557 -4.35 14.58 24.46
CA GLU A 557 -3.84 15.90 24.87
C GLU A 557 -2.84 15.87 26.03
N ASN A 558 -2.76 14.74 26.75
CA ASN A 558 -1.67 14.47 27.68
C ASN A 558 -0.30 14.37 27.00
N PHE A 559 -0.24 14.37 25.66
CA PHE A 559 1.00 14.52 24.90
C PHE A 559 1.13 15.93 24.34
N ASP A 560 2.28 16.59 24.54
CA ASP A 560 2.59 17.90 23.97
C ASP A 560 2.81 17.84 22.44
N GLY A 561 3.16 18.98 21.83
CA GLY A 561 3.33 19.09 20.38
C GLY A 561 4.44 18.21 19.79
N ILE A 562 5.35 17.69 20.61
CA ILE A 562 6.42 16.78 20.21
C ILE A 562 6.27 15.38 20.83
N GLY A 563 5.13 15.09 21.47
CA GLY A 563 4.81 13.77 21.99
C GLY A 563 5.33 13.48 23.41
N ARG A 564 5.75 14.48 24.18
CA ARG A 564 6.10 14.30 25.61
C ARG A 564 4.86 14.29 26.49
N TRP A 565 4.91 13.53 27.57
CA TRP A 565 3.83 13.52 28.55
C TRP A 565 3.75 14.85 29.31
N ARG A 566 2.52 15.32 29.55
CA ARG A 566 2.20 16.51 30.34
C ARG A 566 0.88 16.36 31.08
N GLU A 567 0.78 17.03 32.22
CA GLU A 567 -0.42 17.04 33.08
C GLU A 567 -1.18 18.37 33.05
N SER A 568 -0.54 19.44 32.57
CA SER A 568 -1.13 20.78 32.49
C SER A 568 -0.84 21.48 31.16
N ASP A 569 -1.75 22.34 30.72
CA ASP A 569 -1.64 23.26 29.58
C ASP A 569 -1.91 24.69 30.05
N ASN A 570 -0.99 25.63 29.82
CA ASN A 570 -1.07 27.01 30.32
C ASN A 570 -1.39 27.12 31.83
N GLY A 571 -0.84 26.21 32.64
CA GLY A 571 -1.06 26.17 34.08
C GLY A 571 -2.41 25.60 34.52
N GLN A 572 -3.26 25.15 33.59
CA GLN A 572 -4.51 24.45 33.87
C GLN A 572 -4.34 22.94 33.70
N PRO A 573 -4.99 22.09 34.53
CA PRO A 573 -4.99 20.65 34.33
C PRO A 573 -5.54 20.24 32.96
N ILE A 574 -4.97 19.21 32.35
CA ILE A 574 -5.45 18.68 31.06
C ILE A 574 -6.68 17.80 31.29
N ASP A 575 -7.77 18.14 30.59
CA ASP A 575 -8.94 17.27 30.45
C ASP A 575 -8.84 16.46 29.15
N SER A 576 -8.42 15.21 29.26
CA SER A 576 -8.33 14.24 28.16
C SER A 576 -9.55 13.33 28.04
N ALA A 577 -10.68 13.68 28.66
CA ALA A 577 -11.91 12.92 28.54
C ALA A 577 -12.60 13.16 27.19
N GLY A 578 -13.07 12.09 26.56
CA GLY A 578 -13.79 12.14 25.29
C GLY A 578 -15.08 11.34 25.33
N LYS A 579 -16.08 11.79 24.57
CA LYS A 579 -17.33 11.07 24.32
C LYS A 579 -17.60 11.01 22.82
N LEU A 580 -17.69 9.80 22.28
CA LEU A 580 -17.99 9.57 20.86
C LEU A 580 -19.50 9.58 20.60
N PRO A 581 -19.94 9.81 19.36
CA PRO A 581 -21.36 9.73 18.99
C PRO A 581 -21.98 8.34 19.20
N SER A 582 -21.17 7.28 19.28
CA SER A 582 -21.64 5.93 19.67
C SER A 582 -22.10 5.86 21.13
N GLY A 583 -21.74 6.84 21.95
CA GLY A 583 -21.94 6.85 23.40
C GLY A 583 -20.73 6.33 24.20
N ASP A 584 -19.71 5.76 23.55
CA ASP A 584 -18.46 5.38 24.21
C ASP A 584 -17.79 6.61 24.83
N GLN A 585 -17.26 6.41 26.04
CA GLN A 585 -16.55 7.41 26.82
C GLN A 585 -15.18 6.86 27.21
N PHE A 586 -14.21 7.75 27.35
CA PHE A 586 -12.85 7.44 27.78
C PHE A 586 -12.21 8.65 28.44
N SER A 587 -11.20 8.41 29.28
CA SER A 587 -10.35 9.40 29.90
C SER A 587 -8.88 9.09 29.60
N GLY A 588 -8.29 9.83 28.66
CA GLY A 588 -6.90 9.68 28.27
C GLY A 588 -6.59 8.50 27.34
N PRO A 589 -5.29 8.27 27.05
CA PRO A 589 -4.87 7.41 25.94
C PRO A 589 -5.12 5.92 26.18
N GLU A 590 -5.07 5.42 27.43
CA GLU A 590 -5.26 4.00 27.72
C GLU A 590 -6.70 3.54 27.44
N GLU A 591 -7.66 4.36 27.90
CA GLU A 591 -9.08 4.11 27.67
C GLU A 591 -9.45 4.38 26.21
N LEU A 592 -8.83 5.38 25.56
CA LEU A 592 -8.98 5.60 24.12
C LEU A 592 -8.56 4.36 23.31
N LYS A 593 -7.39 3.76 23.60
CA LYS A 593 -6.97 2.49 22.96
C LYS A 593 -8.01 1.40 23.13
N THR A 594 -8.59 1.28 24.32
CA THR A 594 -9.66 0.32 24.61
C THR A 594 -10.91 0.57 23.76
N VAL A 595 -11.29 1.84 23.56
CA VAL A 595 -12.39 2.22 22.67
C VAL A 595 -12.08 1.91 21.20
N ILE A 596 -10.85 2.14 20.73
CA ILE A 596 -10.44 1.80 19.37
C ILE A 596 -10.41 0.29 19.15
N LEU A 597 -9.97 -0.51 20.14
CA LEU A 597 -9.99 -1.97 20.06
C LEU A 597 -11.41 -2.56 19.97
N LYS A 598 -12.43 -1.93 20.56
CA LYS A 598 -13.84 -2.30 20.34
C LYS A 598 -14.25 -2.15 18.86
N ARG A 599 -13.58 -1.24 18.13
CA ARG A 599 -13.75 -1.00 16.70
C ARG A 599 -12.65 -1.68 15.86
N SER A 600 -12.00 -2.71 16.40
CA SER A 600 -10.88 -3.39 15.74
C SER A 600 -11.22 -3.97 14.36
N GLY A 601 -12.49 -4.29 14.08
CA GLY A 601 -12.92 -4.69 12.74
C GLY A 601 -12.76 -3.59 11.69
N GLU A 602 -12.99 -2.32 12.04
CA GLU A 602 -12.76 -1.17 11.15
C GLU A 602 -11.26 -0.99 10.90
N PHE A 603 -10.46 -1.06 11.96
CA PHE A 603 -8.99 -1.00 11.87
C PHE A 603 -8.44 -2.11 10.98
N GLN A 604 -8.81 -3.38 11.24
CA GLN A 604 -8.34 -4.52 10.46
C GLN A 604 -8.74 -4.36 8.99
N LYS A 605 -9.99 -4.00 8.69
CA LYS A 605 -10.45 -3.81 7.31
C LYS A 605 -9.67 -2.70 6.61
N HIS A 606 -9.43 -1.57 7.28
CA HIS A 606 -8.66 -0.48 6.69
C HIS A 606 -7.20 -0.87 6.46
N PHE A 607 -6.55 -1.46 7.47
CA PHE A 607 -5.15 -1.89 7.40
C PHE A 607 -4.93 -2.94 6.30
N VAL A 608 -5.81 -3.96 6.21
CA VAL A 608 -5.78 -4.98 5.16
C VAL A 608 -5.90 -4.34 3.78
N ARG A 609 -6.82 -3.38 3.59
CA ARG A 609 -6.95 -2.66 2.31
C ARG A 609 -5.69 -1.88 1.96
N LYS A 610 -5.11 -1.15 2.91
CA LYS A 610 -3.87 -0.40 2.72
C LYS A 610 -2.73 -1.32 2.29
N LEU A 611 -2.55 -2.45 2.98
CA LEU A 611 -1.48 -3.39 2.65
C LEU A 611 -1.69 -4.11 1.32
N ILE A 612 -2.92 -4.48 0.96
CA ILE A 612 -3.23 -5.04 -0.37
C ILE A 612 -2.96 -3.98 -1.45
N GLY A 613 -3.36 -2.73 -1.24
CA GLY A 613 -3.08 -1.63 -2.18
C GLY A 613 -1.58 -1.40 -2.39
N PHE A 614 -0.81 -1.43 -1.31
CA PHE A 614 0.65 -1.38 -1.34
C PHE A 614 1.25 -2.56 -2.12
N ALA A 615 0.80 -3.80 -1.82
CA ALA A 615 1.28 -5.03 -2.43
C ALA A 615 0.97 -5.11 -3.94
N TYR A 616 -0.21 -4.64 -4.34
CA TYR A 616 -0.64 -4.67 -5.74
C TYR A 616 -0.11 -3.47 -6.54
N GLY A 617 0.33 -2.40 -5.87
CA GLY A 617 0.79 -1.18 -6.54
C GLY A 617 -0.33 -0.50 -7.35
N ARG A 618 -1.57 -0.53 -6.85
CA ARG A 618 -2.73 0.14 -7.47
C ARG A 618 -3.86 0.39 -6.47
N GLU A 619 -4.81 1.23 -6.85
CA GLU A 619 -6.05 1.40 -6.11
C GLU A 619 -6.88 0.11 -6.12
N LEU A 620 -7.57 -0.18 -5.01
CA LEU A 620 -8.44 -1.34 -4.90
C LEU A 620 -9.82 -1.06 -5.48
N SER A 621 -10.29 -2.01 -6.27
CA SER A 621 -11.60 -2.00 -6.92
C SER A 621 -12.59 -2.88 -6.17
N LYS A 622 -13.85 -2.93 -6.66
CA LYS A 622 -14.86 -3.85 -6.13
C LYS A 622 -14.47 -5.33 -6.23
N PHE A 623 -13.65 -5.70 -7.22
CA PHE A 623 -13.19 -7.08 -7.44
C PHE A 623 -12.20 -7.52 -6.35
N ASP A 624 -11.51 -6.57 -5.70
CA ASP A 624 -10.55 -6.84 -4.64
C ASP A 624 -11.20 -7.04 -3.26
N ASN A 625 -12.48 -6.68 -3.11
CA ASN A 625 -13.20 -6.81 -1.83
C ASN A 625 -13.27 -8.27 -1.35
N CYS A 626 -13.40 -9.22 -2.27
CA CYS A 626 -13.43 -10.64 -1.93
C CYS A 626 -12.09 -11.07 -1.27
N VAL A 627 -10.96 -10.56 -1.76
CA VAL A 627 -9.63 -10.81 -1.17
C VAL A 627 -9.52 -10.15 0.21
N VAL A 628 -10.00 -8.91 0.36
CA VAL A 628 -10.03 -8.21 1.65
C VAL A 628 -10.81 -9.02 2.69
N ASP A 629 -12.03 -9.45 2.35
CA ASP A 629 -12.90 -10.19 3.26
C ASP A 629 -12.33 -11.59 3.57
N HIS A 630 -11.69 -12.24 2.60
CA HIS A 630 -10.95 -13.50 2.81
C HIS A 630 -9.77 -13.32 3.77
N CYS A 631 -8.95 -12.29 3.59
CA CYS A 631 -7.85 -11.98 4.51
C CYS A 631 -8.34 -11.71 5.93
N LEU A 632 -9.44 -10.95 6.08
CA LEU A 632 -10.05 -10.69 7.40
C LEU A 632 -10.55 -11.98 8.07
N LYS A 633 -11.18 -12.87 7.30
CA LYS A 633 -11.60 -14.19 7.80
C LYS A 633 -10.40 -15.01 8.27
N LYS A 634 -9.34 -15.07 7.46
CA LYS A 634 -8.13 -15.84 7.77
C LYS A 634 -7.37 -15.29 8.97
N LEU A 635 -7.28 -13.97 9.10
CA LEU A 635 -6.76 -13.31 10.30
C LEU A 635 -7.55 -13.73 11.54
N LYS A 636 -8.89 -13.69 11.48
CA LYS A 636 -9.73 -14.09 12.61
C LYS A 636 -9.57 -15.57 12.99
N GLU A 637 -9.38 -16.46 12.00
CA GLU A 637 -9.13 -17.89 12.21
C GLU A 637 -7.75 -18.17 12.84
N ASN A 638 -6.82 -17.23 12.77
CA ASN A 638 -5.43 -17.38 13.21
C ASN A 638 -5.02 -16.27 14.18
N ASP A 639 -5.87 -15.91 15.16
CA ASP A 639 -5.54 -14.97 16.24
C ASP A 639 -4.96 -13.61 15.79
N LEU A 640 -5.36 -13.14 14.61
CA LEU A 640 -4.94 -11.89 13.96
C LEU A 640 -3.43 -11.80 13.67
N LYS A 641 -2.76 -12.95 13.56
CA LYS A 641 -1.32 -13.05 13.28
C LYS A 641 -0.93 -12.36 11.98
N ALA A 642 0.01 -11.43 12.06
CA ALA A 642 0.37 -10.55 10.95
C ALA A 642 0.95 -11.31 9.74
N ALA A 643 1.70 -12.40 9.95
CA ALA A 643 2.27 -13.18 8.86
C ALA A 643 1.19 -13.78 7.94
N VAL A 644 0.03 -14.16 8.52
CA VAL A 644 -1.12 -14.70 7.77
C VAL A 644 -1.59 -13.71 6.71
N LEU A 645 -1.55 -12.41 6.99
CA LEU A 645 -1.97 -11.41 6.01
C LEU A 645 -1.06 -11.43 4.76
N ILE A 646 0.26 -11.53 4.93
CA ILE A 646 1.20 -11.60 3.81
C ILE A 646 1.03 -12.92 3.04
N GLU A 647 0.83 -14.04 3.76
CA GLU A 647 0.57 -15.34 3.14
C GLU A 647 -0.69 -15.33 2.26
N GLU A 648 -1.81 -14.80 2.77
CA GLU A 648 -3.07 -14.75 2.03
C GLU A 648 -3.03 -13.75 0.87
N ILE A 649 -2.29 -12.65 0.99
CA ILE A 649 -2.02 -11.75 -0.14
C ILE A 649 -1.23 -12.49 -1.22
N ALA A 650 -0.16 -13.20 -0.85
CA ALA A 650 0.67 -13.96 -1.79
C ALA A 650 -0.09 -15.09 -2.50
N LEU A 651 -1.05 -15.70 -1.82
CA LEU A 651 -1.91 -16.76 -2.36
C LEU A 651 -3.09 -16.23 -3.19
N SER A 652 -3.39 -14.95 -3.10
CA SER A 652 -4.56 -14.37 -3.74
C SER A 652 -4.46 -14.41 -5.27
N TYR A 653 -5.62 -14.58 -5.91
CA TYR A 653 -5.71 -14.58 -7.36
C TYR A 653 -5.09 -13.32 -8.00
N PRO A 654 -5.35 -12.08 -7.52
CA PRO A 654 -4.77 -10.89 -8.14
C PRO A 654 -3.25 -10.75 -7.92
N PHE A 655 -2.69 -11.38 -6.90
CA PHE A 655 -1.25 -11.40 -6.71
C PHE A 655 -0.53 -12.43 -7.59
N GLN A 656 -1.23 -13.47 -8.04
CA GLN A 656 -0.67 -14.52 -8.91
C GLN A 656 -1.10 -14.41 -10.38
N HIS A 657 -2.03 -13.52 -10.70
CA HIS A 657 -2.55 -13.34 -12.05
C HIS A 657 -2.50 -11.89 -12.46
N ARG A 658 -2.48 -11.67 -13.77
CA ARG A 658 -2.48 -10.36 -14.39
C ARG A 658 -3.28 -10.41 -15.68
N TYR A 659 -3.97 -9.31 -15.97
CA TYR A 659 -4.59 -9.11 -17.27
C TYR A 659 -3.59 -8.46 -18.23
N PHE A 660 -3.41 -9.10 -19.39
CA PHE A 660 -2.61 -8.61 -20.51
C PHE A 660 -3.55 -8.17 -21.63
N LYS A 661 -3.29 -7.00 -22.20
CA LYS A 661 -4.08 -6.52 -23.31
C LYS A 661 -3.69 -7.32 -24.56
N SER A 662 -4.65 -7.87 -25.31
CA SER A 662 -4.29 -8.49 -26.58
C SER A 662 -3.86 -7.43 -27.58
N ASP A 663 -2.76 -7.66 -28.28
CA ASP A 663 -2.44 -6.90 -29.49
C ASP A 663 -3.55 -7.18 -30.52
N LYS A 664 -4.36 -6.16 -30.83
CA LYS A 664 -5.37 -6.25 -31.90
C LYS A 664 -4.74 -6.03 -33.26
#